data_AF-A0AA91A4E3-F1
#
_entry.id   AF-A0AA91A4E3-F1
#
_cell.length_a   1.000
_cell.length_b   1.000
_cell.length_c   1.000
_cell.angle_alpha   90.00
_cell.angle_beta   90.00
_cell.angle_gamma   90.00
#
_symmetry.space_group_name_H-M   'P 1'
#
loop_
_entity.id
_entity.type
_entity.pdbx_description
1 polymer ?
#
loop_
_entity_poly.entity_id
_entity_poly.type
_entity_poly.pdbx_seq_one_letter_code
_entity_poly.pdbx_strand_id
1 'polypeptide(L)'
;MNYPLISEYIESIKHSEDNFNVLSTLRPVYDEAGEIVMSSGNFAVVFKMKDESSGKLYAVKCFLREQEGRDIAYQQITDELEYVSSNYLCSIKYLQKELFVDSTVSSDTEFPVLLMDWVEGVTLDKYVRQHISDKYALQLITYQFCKMAAWLMSQTFAHGDLKPDNILVTEDGALVLVDYDGMFVPAMQGQKARELGSPDYRHPLRTEDCFNEHIDDFPLALIGMSLKAIALDTSLLQNNAKTDSLLFSESDFQDIGECLMMKSLCALLNDAEFSKLYALFLLAHSQQELSAVSFRLFLLNKVEKPIEEILSTEATEEDFKDAIIDEYGVKYSRDGKKLLKASSSLREKEYVVREGTEVICDDAFRWCESLQSVTIPNSVTSIGDEAFSWCVSLQSVTIPNSVTSIGDQAFSGCKSLQSVTIPNSVTSIGDGAFSSCKSLQSITIPNSVTNIGDGAFCGCNICFFICNSTYFQNDAVCLFNKDKTAIVSTIKDCVNYIIPNSVTSIGDGAFSWCKSLQSVTIPNSVTSIGDGAFSSCKSLQSITIPNSVTKIGDYAFLSCESLQSVTIPNSVTSIGEGAFSWCKSLQSVIIPNSVTKIGDYAFDSCYSLQSVTIPNSVKSIGNCAFLLCTHLDEPSRLRLKELNYTRI
;
A
#
# COMPACT_ATOMS: atom_id res chain seq x y z
N MET A 1 9.08 -14.31 50.67
CA MET A 1 8.44 -15.35 49.84
C MET A 1 9.53 -16.04 49.02
N ASN A 2 9.57 -17.38 49.01
CA ASN A 2 10.33 -18.08 47.96
C ASN A 2 9.46 -18.10 46.71
N TYR A 3 9.97 -17.65 45.58
CA TYR A 3 9.18 -17.58 44.35
C TYR A 3 9.30 -18.87 43.53
N PRO A 4 8.25 -19.26 42.77
CA PRO A 4 8.23 -20.47 41.95
C PRO A 4 9.27 -20.44 40.83
N LEU A 5 9.60 -21.64 40.34
CA LEU A 5 10.41 -21.81 39.14
C LEU A 5 9.62 -21.45 37.88
N ILE A 6 10.30 -21.08 36.80
CA ILE A 6 9.66 -20.79 35.50
C ILE A 6 8.79 -21.98 35.03
N SER A 7 9.26 -23.21 35.22
CA SER A 7 8.49 -24.42 34.88
C SER A 7 7.20 -24.56 35.69
N GLU A 8 7.19 -24.14 36.95
CA GLU A 8 6.00 -24.19 37.82
C GLU A 8 4.99 -23.12 37.41
N TYR A 9 5.46 -21.93 37.02
CA TYR A 9 4.61 -20.91 36.41
C TYR A 9 4.01 -21.37 35.09
N ILE A 10 4.80 -21.97 34.19
CA ILE A 10 4.31 -22.49 32.90
C ILE A 10 3.18 -23.49 33.14
N GLU A 11 3.35 -24.41 34.09
CA GLU A 11 2.32 -25.41 34.37
C GLU A 11 1.04 -24.78 34.93
N SER A 12 1.17 -23.77 35.79
CA SER A 12 0.02 -23.04 36.34
C SER A 12 -0.71 -22.24 35.25
N ILE A 13 0.03 -21.61 34.33
CA ILE A 13 -0.52 -20.83 33.22
C ILE A 13 -1.26 -21.70 32.20
N LYS A 14 -0.86 -22.96 31.98
CA LYS A 14 -1.62 -23.90 31.13
C LYS A 14 -3.05 -24.14 31.63
N HIS A 15 -3.25 -24.03 32.96
CA HIS A 15 -4.53 -24.20 33.65
C HIS A 15 -5.02 -22.86 34.21
N SER A 16 -4.79 -21.77 33.47
CA SER A 16 -5.11 -20.38 33.85
C SER A 16 -6.55 -20.17 34.33
N GLU A 17 -7.51 -20.92 33.82
CA GLU A 17 -8.93 -20.87 34.21
C GLU A 17 -9.19 -21.17 35.68
N ASP A 18 -8.40 -22.08 36.24
CA ASP A 18 -8.56 -22.56 37.62
C ASP A 18 -7.55 -21.88 38.55
N ASN A 19 -6.44 -21.39 38.01
CA ASN A 19 -5.32 -20.86 38.78
C ASN A 19 -5.32 -19.33 38.91
N PHE A 20 -6.01 -18.59 38.06
CA PHE A 20 -6.22 -17.14 38.26
C PHE A 20 -7.49 -16.86 39.06
N ASN A 21 -7.43 -15.86 39.94
CA ASN A 21 -8.60 -15.40 40.69
C ASN A 21 -9.41 -14.35 39.90
N VAL A 22 -8.89 -13.12 39.83
CA VAL A 22 -9.55 -12.01 39.11
C VAL A 22 -9.37 -12.15 37.59
N LEU A 23 -8.26 -12.75 37.16
CA LEU A 23 -7.86 -12.89 35.75
C LEU A 23 -8.26 -14.24 35.14
N SER A 24 -9.27 -14.92 35.68
CA SER A 24 -9.74 -16.25 35.25
C SER A 24 -10.23 -16.34 33.79
N THR A 25 -10.47 -15.19 33.13
CA THR A 25 -10.82 -15.14 31.69
C THR A 25 -9.61 -15.16 30.77
N LEU A 26 -8.39 -15.00 31.29
CA LEU A 26 -7.16 -15.03 30.50
C LEU A 26 -6.80 -16.45 30.10
N ARG A 27 -6.34 -16.62 28.85
CA ARG A 27 -5.76 -17.85 28.32
C ARG A 27 -4.38 -17.60 27.71
N PRO A 28 -3.43 -18.54 27.83
CA PRO A 28 -2.11 -18.38 27.21
C PRO A 28 -2.22 -18.33 25.68
N VAL A 29 -1.40 -17.48 25.07
CA VAL A 29 -1.21 -17.46 23.62
C VAL A 29 -0.11 -18.43 23.26
N TYR A 30 -0.33 -19.23 22.22
CA TYR A 30 0.63 -20.21 21.71
C TYR A 30 1.25 -19.74 20.39
N ASP A 31 2.51 -20.06 20.18
CA ASP A 31 3.20 -19.86 18.90
C ASP A 31 2.87 -20.98 17.90
N GLU A 32 3.46 -20.89 16.69
CA GLU A 32 3.26 -21.90 15.63
C GLU A 32 3.79 -23.30 16.00
N ALA A 33 4.71 -23.39 16.96
CA ALA A 33 5.23 -24.65 17.48
C ALA A 33 4.35 -25.25 18.59
N GLY A 34 3.32 -24.53 19.03
CA GLY A 34 2.44 -24.93 20.13
C GLY A 34 3.02 -24.66 21.51
N GLU A 35 4.05 -23.82 21.61
CA GLU A 35 4.65 -23.38 22.88
C GLU A 35 4.03 -22.07 23.35
N ILE A 36 3.97 -21.85 24.66
CA ILE A 36 3.42 -20.62 25.23
C ILE A 36 4.35 -19.44 24.88
N VAL A 37 3.77 -18.38 24.31
CA VAL A 37 4.50 -17.15 24.01
C VAL A 37 4.87 -16.45 25.31
N MET A 38 6.16 -16.45 25.64
CA MET A 38 6.69 -15.85 26.85
C MET A 38 8.10 -15.27 26.65
N SER A 39 8.51 -14.39 27.55
CA SER A 39 9.88 -13.90 27.69
C SER A 39 10.33 -14.06 29.15
N SER A 40 11.56 -14.49 29.37
CA SER A 40 12.12 -14.69 30.71
C SER A 40 13.38 -13.86 30.92
N GLY A 41 13.47 -13.20 32.07
CA GLY A 41 14.67 -12.51 32.54
C GLY A 41 15.12 -13.02 33.90
N ASN A 42 16.10 -12.34 34.51
CA ASN A 42 16.67 -12.74 35.80
C ASN A 42 15.70 -12.63 36.99
N PHE A 43 14.70 -11.75 36.88
CA PHE A 43 13.80 -11.39 37.99
C PHE A 43 12.33 -11.71 37.73
N ALA A 44 11.94 -11.95 36.47
CA ALA A 44 10.56 -12.20 36.11
C ALA A 44 10.45 -13.04 34.82
N VAL A 45 9.30 -13.66 34.65
CA VAL A 45 8.83 -14.25 33.39
C VAL A 45 7.53 -13.55 32.99
N VAL A 46 7.39 -13.21 31.71
CA VAL A 46 6.24 -12.49 31.17
C VAL A 46 5.55 -13.38 30.16
N PHE A 47 4.26 -13.65 30.39
CA PHE A 47 3.43 -14.46 29.51
C PHE A 47 2.51 -13.58 28.66
N LYS A 48 2.39 -13.90 27.38
CA LYS A 48 1.37 -13.32 26.51
C LYS A 48 0.06 -14.06 26.73
N MET A 49 -0.94 -13.33 27.17
CA MET A 49 -2.26 -13.85 27.53
C MET A 49 -3.34 -13.15 26.72
N LYS A 50 -4.43 -13.85 26.40
CA LYS A 50 -5.60 -13.31 25.74
C LYS A 50 -6.80 -13.40 26.67
N ASP A 51 -7.52 -12.30 26.85
CA ASP A 51 -8.82 -12.32 27.49
C ASP A 51 -9.87 -12.85 26.52
N GLU A 52 -10.44 -14.01 26.79
CA GLU A 52 -11.44 -14.63 25.91
C GLU A 52 -12.76 -13.85 25.85
N SER A 53 -13.03 -12.99 26.84
CA SER A 53 -14.26 -12.19 26.86
C SER A 53 -14.21 -10.97 25.95
N SER A 54 -13.05 -10.30 25.88
CA SER A 54 -12.86 -9.07 25.11
C SER A 54 -12.03 -9.26 23.84
N GLY A 55 -11.27 -10.35 23.75
CA GLY A 55 -10.25 -10.57 22.73
C GLY A 55 -8.97 -9.77 22.91
N LYS A 56 -8.86 -8.95 23.97
CA LYS A 56 -7.69 -8.10 24.25
C LYS A 56 -6.50 -8.94 24.71
N LEU A 57 -5.30 -8.53 24.29
CA LEU A 57 -4.04 -9.16 24.67
C LEU A 57 -3.39 -8.42 25.84
N TYR A 58 -2.83 -9.20 26.76
CA TYR A 58 -2.16 -8.73 27.96
C TYR A 58 -0.80 -9.41 28.13
N ALA A 59 0.11 -8.71 28.80
CA ALA A 59 1.32 -9.27 29.36
C ALA A 59 1.09 -9.53 30.86
N VAL A 60 1.30 -10.78 31.30
CA VAL A 60 1.26 -11.13 32.72
C VAL A 60 2.68 -11.39 33.19
N LYS A 61 3.24 -10.46 33.98
CA LYS A 61 4.58 -10.54 34.57
C LYS A 61 4.50 -11.25 35.93
N CYS A 62 5.12 -12.42 36.00
CA CYS A 62 5.27 -13.23 37.21
C CYS A 62 6.70 -13.10 37.73
N PHE A 63 6.86 -12.87 39.03
CA PHE A 63 8.16 -12.60 39.63
C PHE A 63 8.89 -13.89 40.03
N LEU A 64 10.22 -13.90 39.93
CA LEU A 64 11.06 -15.08 40.18
C LEU A 64 11.91 -14.95 41.47
N ARG A 65 11.94 -13.79 42.12
CA ARG A 65 12.73 -13.53 43.33
C ARG A 65 12.04 -12.51 44.23
N GLU A 66 12.32 -12.57 45.52
CA GLU A 66 11.88 -11.54 46.47
C GLU A 66 12.64 -10.23 46.29
N GLN A 67 11.94 -9.11 46.46
CA GLN A 67 12.51 -7.78 46.53
C GLN A 67 11.80 -6.99 47.63
N GLU A 68 12.57 -6.48 48.59
CA GLU A 68 12.03 -5.72 49.72
C GLU A 68 11.22 -4.51 49.24
N GLY A 69 9.99 -4.36 49.73
CA GLY A 69 9.10 -3.24 49.41
C GLY A 69 8.47 -3.25 48.01
N ARG A 70 8.65 -4.31 47.20
CA ARG A 70 8.10 -4.41 45.83
C ARG A 70 6.59 -4.23 45.80
N ASP A 71 5.90 -4.89 46.71
CA ASP A 71 4.43 -4.88 46.81
C ASP A 71 3.88 -3.47 47.00
N ILE A 72 4.42 -2.75 47.99
CA ILE A 72 4.07 -1.35 48.27
C ILE A 72 4.43 -0.49 47.05
N ALA A 73 5.60 -0.71 46.46
CA ALA A 73 6.06 0.10 45.34
C ALA A 73 5.17 -0.03 44.10
N TYR A 74 4.86 -1.25 43.67
CA TYR A 74 4.00 -1.46 42.50
C TYR A 74 2.55 -1.01 42.72
N GLN A 75 2.05 -1.07 43.97
CA GLN A 75 0.76 -0.45 44.32
C GLN A 75 0.83 1.07 44.10
N GLN A 76 1.84 1.74 44.67
CA GLN A 76 2.01 3.18 44.49
C GLN A 76 2.20 3.59 43.03
N ILE A 77 2.99 2.84 42.25
CA ILE A 77 3.17 3.10 40.81
C ILE A 77 1.84 2.94 40.06
N THR A 78 1.10 1.87 40.34
CA THR A 78 -0.21 1.63 39.70
C THR A 78 -1.19 2.77 40.00
N ASP A 79 -1.29 3.18 41.27
CA ASP A 79 -2.20 4.23 41.72
C ASP A 79 -1.86 5.59 41.10
N GLU A 80 -0.57 5.93 40.99
CA GLU A 80 -0.15 7.20 40.38
C GLU A 80 -0.30 7.20 38.86
N LEU A 81 0.06 6.11 38.19
CA LEU A 81 -0.02 6.02 36.75
C LEU A 81 -1.46 5.89 36.23
N GLU A 82 -2.43 5.50 37.07
CA GLU A 82 -3.86 5.45 36.70
C GLU A 82 -4.37 6.80 36.17
N TYR A 83 -3.79 7.92 36.63
CA TYR A 83 -4.18 9.28 36.26
C TYR A 83 -3.27 9.92 35.19
N VAL A 84 -2.25 9.21 34.73
CA VAL A 84 -1.30 9.71 33.71
C VAL A 84 -1.79 9.34 32.33
N SER A 85 -2.10 10.33 31.50
CA SER A 85 -2.45 10.11 30.08
C SER A 85 -1.19 10.21 29.21
N SER A 86 -0.78 9.10 28.61
CA SER A 86 0.38 9.05 27.71
C SER A 86 0.28 7.90 26.72
N ASN A 87 0.83 8.12 25.52
CA ASN A 87 1.03 7.05 24.54
C ASN A 87 2.37 6.32 24.75
N TYR A 88 3.21 6.80 25.67
CA TYR A 88 4.51 6.20 25.98
C TYR A 88 4.46 5.16 27.09
N LEU A 89 3.33 5.04 27.80
CA LEU A 89 3.13 4.09 28.90
C LEU A 89 2.04 3.09 28.52
N CYS A 90 2.21 1.84 28.94
CA CYS A 90 1.13 0.87 28.95
C CYS A 90 0.38 0.94 30.29
N SER A 91 -0.92 0.60 30.27
CA SER A 91 -1.65 0.46 31.53
C SER A 91 -1.07 -0.69 32.32
N ILE A 92 -0.85 -0.47 33.61
CA ILE A 92 -0.35 -1.49 34.53
C ILE A 92 -1.35 -1.70 35.67
N LYS A 93 -1.38 -2.92 36.21
CA LYS A 93 -2.15 -3.24 37.42
C LYS A 93 -1.43 -4.30 38.23
N TYR A 94 -1.09 -3.96 39.47
CA TYR A 94 -0.49 -4.90 40.40
C TYR A 94 -1.55 -5.66 41.21
N LEU A 95 -1.43 -6.99 41.28
CA LEU A 95 -2.36 -7.86 41.99
C LEU A 95 -1.56 -8.78 42.93
N GLN A 96 -1.73 -8.61 44.25
CA GLN A 96 -0.87 -9.22 45.27
C GLN A 96 -0.98 -10.76 45.38
N LYS A 97 -2.18 -11.31 45.17
CA LYS A 97 -2.52 -12.72 45.40
C LYS A 97 -3.43 -13.20 44.29
N GLU A 98 -2.86 -13.34 43.11
CA GLU A 98 -3.64 -13.47 41.89
C GLU A 98 -3.46 -14.82 41.21
N LEU A 99 -2.23 -15.33 41.18
CA LEU A 99 -1.92 -16.59 40.53
C LEU A 99 -1.64 -17.67 41.58
N PHE A 100 -2.46 -18.71 41.58
CA PHE A 100 -2.20 -19.93 42.31
C PHE A 100 -1.12 -20.76 41.61
N VAL A 101 -0.08 -21.16 42.35
CA VAL A 101 1.02 -21.99 41.83
C VAL A 101 1.33 -23.09 42.84
N ASP A 102 1.25 -24.35 42.39
CA ASP A 102 1.74 -25.49 43.17
C ASP A 102 3.27 -25.52 43.10
N SER A 103 3.92 -24.89 44.07
CA SER A 103 5.37 -24.72 44.09
C SER A 103 6.05 -25.73 45.01
N THR A 104 7.10 -26.38 44.50
CA THR A 104 7.95 -27.28 45.29
C THR A 104 8.97 -26.55 46.16
N VAL A 105 9.15 -25.24 45.95
CA VAL A 105 10.18 -24.41 46.58
C VAL A 105 9.63 -23.37 47.56
N SER A 106 8.30 -23.23 47.62
CA SER A 106 7.61 -22.28 48.50
C SER A 106 6.51 -22.95 49.33
N SER A 107 6.26 -22.43 50.53
CA SER A 107 5.08 -22.78 51.32
C SER A 107 3.86 -21.92 50.96
N ASP A 108 4.07 -20.83 50.24
CA ASP A 108 3.00 -19.96 49.74
C ASP A 108 2.37 -20.59 48.50
N THR A 109 1.07 -20.39 48.32
CA THR A 109 0.29 -20.95 47.20
C THR A 109 -0.24 -19.89 46.25
N GLU A 110 -0.30 -18.63 46.68
CA GLU A 110 -0.78 -17.49 45.90
C GLU A 110 0.36 -16.50 45.69
N PHE A 111 0.60 -16.13 44.43
CA PHE A 111 1.70 -15.26 44.03
C PHE A 111 1.20 -13.99 43.37
N PRO A 112 1.94 -12.87 43.52
CA PRO A 112 1.59 -11.62 42.89
C PRO A 112 1.89 -11.65 41.39
N VAL A 113 1.07 -10.93 40.62
CA VAL A 113 1.32 -10.68 39.20
C VAL A 113 1.18 -9.18 38.90
N LEU A 114 1.92 -8.73 37.88
CA LEU A 114 1.70 -7.43 37.27
C LEU A 114 1.05 -7.66 35.90
N LEU A 115 -0.17 -7.15 35.75
CA LEU A 115 -0.91 -7.18 34.48
C LEU A 115 -0.60 -5.91 33.70
N MET A 116 -0.28 -6.05 32.43
CA MET A 116 0.03 -4.93 31.53
C MET A 116 -0.65 -5.15 30.18
N ASP A 117 -0.95 -4.07 29.46
CA ASP A 117 -1.40 -4.19 28.07
C ASP A 117 -0.27 -4.80 27.22
N TRP A 118 -0.60 -5.78 26.36
CA TRP A 118 0.37 -6.35 25.44
C TRP A 118 0.69 -5.36 24.33
N VAL A 119 1.97 -5.08 24.12
CA VAL A 119 2.47 -4.20 23.07
C VAL A 119 3.21 -5.04 22.05
N GLU A 120 2.72 -5.05 20.81
CA GLU A 120 3.44 -5.68 19.69
C GLU A 120 4.56 -4.76 19.22
N GLY A 121 5.78 -5.24 19.23
CA GLY A 121 6.94 -4.47 18.81
C GLY A 121 8.26 -5.19 19.00
N VAL A 122 9.33 -4.49 18.66
CA VAL A 122 10.72 -4.91 18.92
C VAL A 122 11.39 -3.90 19.84
N THR A 123 12.38 -4.33 20.60
CA THR A 123 13.15 -3.41 21.46
C THR A 123 13.87 -2.35 20.61
N LEU A 124 14.09 -1.17 21.17
CA LEU A 124 14.66 -0.03 20.44
C LEU A 124 16.05 -0.35 19.83
N ASP A 125 16.89 -1.08 20.55
CA ASP A 125 18.19 -1.55 20.04
C ASP A 125 18.03 -2.49 18.83
N LYS A 126 17.08 -3.41 18.89
CA LYS A 126 16.79 -4.35 17.81
C LYS A 126 16.21 -3.62 16.59
N TYR A 127 15.33 -2.65 16.79
CA TYR A 127 14.78 -1.81 15.73
C TYR A 127 15.90 -1.07 14.96
N VAL A 128 16.82 -0.43 15.69
CA VAL A 128 17.95 0.31 15.11
C VAL A 128 18.84 -0.61 14.27
N ARG A 129 19.09 -1.85 14.74
CA ARG A 129 19.88 -2.84 13.98
C ARG A 129 19.17 -3.33 12.73
N GLN A 130 17.85 -3.56 12.80
CA GLN A 130 17.04 -3.99 11.66
C GLN A 130 16.95 -2.92 10.56
N HIS A 131 17.00 -1.64 10.94
CA HIS A 131 16.86 -0.50 10.03
C HIS A 131 18.18 0.22 9.76
N ILE A 132 19.33 -0.44 9.97
CA ILE A 132 20.65 0.20 9.87
C ILE A 132 20.95 0.78 8.47
N SER A 133 20.28 0.28 7.43
CA SER A 133 20.41 0.78 6.05
C SER A 133 19.39 1.86 5.69
N ASP A 134 18.37 2.09 6.54
CA ASP A 134 17.32 3.09 6.32
C ASP A 134 17.59 4.35 7.16
N LYS A 135 18.25 5.32 6.52
CA LYS A 135 18.60 6.57 7.17
C LYS A 135 17.36 7.36 7.65
N TYR A 136 16.24 7.28 6.93
CA TYR A 136 15.03 8.00 7.33
C TYR A 136 14.40 7.37 8.56
N ALA A 137 14.28 6.04 8.61
CA ALA A 137 13.79 5.34 9.79
C ALA A 137 14.63 5.64 11.04
N LEU A 138 15.96 5.65 10.91
CA LEU A 138 16.88 6.00 12.01
C LEU A 138 16.72 7.45 12.49
N GLN A 139 16.54 8.39 11.56
CA GLN A 139 16.27 9.80 11.92
C GLN A 139 14.90 9.95 12.62
N LEU A 140 13.87 9.26 12.10
CA LEU A 140 12.52 9.33 12.64
C LEU A 140 12.46 8.73 14.06
N ILE A 141 13.08 7.57 14.29
CA ILE A 141 13.09 6.95 15.62
C ILE A 141 13.89 7.79 16.62
N THR A 142 14.99 8.43 16.18
CA THR A 142 15.73 9.41 16.99
C THR A 142 14.82 10.56 17.40
N TYR A 143 14.07 11.13 16.45
CA TYR A 143 13.12 12.21 16.72
C TYR A 143 12.02 11.80 17.71
N GLN A 144 11.43 10.61 17.53
CA GLN A 144 10.41 10.10 18.45
C GLN A 144 10.96 9.82 19.85
N PHE A 145 12.17 9.27 19.95
CA PHE A 145 12.84 9.06 21.22
C PHE A 145 13.08 10.37 21.95
N CYS A 146 13.61 11.39 21.28
CA CYS A 146 13.84 12.67 21.93
C CYS A 146 12.53 13.35 22.38
N LYS A 147 11.41 13.14 21.69
CA LYS A 147 10.09 13.57 22.18
C LYS A 147 9.66 12.82 23.45
N MET A 148 9.84 11.50 23.47
CA MET A 148 9.58 10.69 24.66
C MET A 148 10.45 11.13 25.84
N ALA A 149 11.74 11.38 25.60
CA ALA A 149 12.69 11.88 26.59
C ALA A 149 12.24 13.23 27.17
N ALA A 150 11.88 14.19 26.30
CA ALA A 150 11.36 15.49 26.74
C ALA A 150 10.06 15.35 27.56
N TRP A 151 9.18 14.40 27.19
CA TRP A 151 7.97 14.11 27.95
C TRP A 151 8.30 13.53 29.32
N LEU A 152 9.16 12.52 29.41
CA LEU A 152 9.59 11.89 30.66
C LEU A 152 10.19 12.92 31.62
N MET A 153 11.03 13.82 31.14
CA MET A 153 11.61 14.91 31.94
C MET A 153 10.58 15.90 32.50
N SER A 154 9.37 15.96 31.92
CA SER A 154 8.30 16.82 32.38
C SER A 154 7.32 16.14 33.34
N GLN A 155 7.48 14.84 33.58
CA GLN A 155 6.59 14.09 34.46
C GLN A 155 6.95 14.30 35.93
N THR A 156 5.98 14.08 36.80
CA THR A 156 6.16 14.07 38.25
C THR A 156 6.64 12.72 38.75
N PHE A 157 7.11 11.81 37.89
CA PHE A 157 7.68 10.52 38.26
C PHE A 157 8.95 10.28 37.46
N ALA A 158 9.77 9.35 37.93
CA ALA A 158 11.06 9.01 37.32
C ALA A 158 11.09 7.55 36.87
N HIS A 159 11.80 7.26 35.77
CA HIS A 159 12.23 5.91 35.44
C HIS A 159 13.73 5.76 35.68
N GLY A 160 14.09 5.07 36.75
CA GLY A 160 15.47 4.94 37.20
C GLY A 160 16.31 3.91 36.46
N ASP A 161 15.73 2.92 35.79
CA ASP A 161 16.49 1.93 35.01
C ASP A 161 16.16 2.03 33.52
N LEU A 162 16.33 3.21 32.91
CA LEU A 162 15.96 3.38 31.52
C LEU A 162 17.08 2.92 30.57
N LYS A 163 16.79 1.94 29.72
CA LYS A 163 17.68 1.42 28.68
C LYS A 163 16.88 0.99 27.43
N PRO A 164 17.53 0.82 26.27
CA PRO A 164 16.84 0.56 24.99
C PRO A 164 15.95 -0.70 24.96
N ASP A 165 16.26 -1.73 25.76
CA ASP A 165 15.46 -2.96 25.86
C ASP A 165 14.15 -2.77 26.65
N ASN A 166 14.03 -1.71 27.46
CA ASN A 166 12.78 -1.35 28.14
C ASN A 166 11.82 -0.54 27.24
N ILE A 167 12.23 -0.19 26.02
CA ILE A 167 11.47 0.62 25.09
C ILE A 167 11.14 -0.24 23.87
N LEU A 168 9.86 -0.49 23.62
CA LEU A 168 9.40 -1.12 22.39
C LEU A 168 9.12 -0.08 21.31
N VAL A 169 9.47 -0.43 20.09
CA VAL A 169 9.07 0.23 18.85
C VAL A 169 7.97 -0.61 18.22
N THR A 170 6.78 -0.04 18.13
CA THR A 170 5.61 -0.65 17.48
C THR A 170 5.74 -0.61 15.95
N GLU A 171 4.90 -1.36 15.24
CA GLU A 171 4.92 -1.42 13.77
C GLU A 171 4.70 -0.04 13.10
N ASP A 172 3.90 0.83 13.73
CA ASP A 172 3.67 2.21 13.30
C ASP A 172 4.77 3.20 13.77
N GLY A 173 5.81 2.71 14.43
CA GLY A 173 6.97 3.49 14.87
C GLY A 173 6.75 4.30 16.15
N ALA A 174 5.69 4.03 16.91
CA ALA A 174 5.52 4.60 18.24
C ALA A 174 6.46 3.94 19.26
N LEU A 175 6.78 4.68 20.31
CA LEU A 175 7.63 4.21 21.41
C LEU A 175 6.77 3.93 22.63
N VAL A 176 6.97 2.77 23.27
CA VAL A 176 6.25 2.40 24.49
C VAL A 176 7.22 1.83 25.52
N LEU A 177 7.18 2.36 26.74
CA LEU A 177 7.88 1.84 27.90
C LEU A 177 7.14 0.62 28.45
N VAL A 178 7.86 -0.49 28.58
CA VAL A 178 7.29 -1.79 28.97
C VAL A 178 7.90 -2.37 30.24
N ASP A 179 8.84 -1.67 30.87
CA ASP A 179 9.35 -2.02 32.19
C ASP A 179 9.13 -0.87 33.16
N TYR A 180 8.87 -1.23 34.41
CA TYR A 180 8.52 -0.32 35.50
C TYR A 180 9.30 -0.63 36.78
N ASP A 181 10.21 -1.62 36.75
CA ASP A 181 11.01 -1.99 37.93
C ASP A 181 11.86 -0.83 38.48
N GLY A 182 12.30 0.08 37.61
CA GLY A 182 13.05 1.26 37.99
C GLY A 182 12.20 2.48 38.35
N MET A 183 10.87 2.39 38.36
CA MET A 183 10.02 3.58 38.49
C MET A 183 9.96 4.12 39.93
N PHE A 184 10.05 5.44 40.08
CA PHE A 184 9.89 6.17 41.34
C PHE A 184 8.80 7.22 41.20
N VAL A 185 7.79 7.17 42.07
CA VAL A 185 6.64 8.09 42.06
C VAL A 185 6.61 8.97 43.33
N PRO A 186 5.96 10.14 43.32
CA PRO A 186 5.87 11.07 44.45
C PRO A 186 5.48 10.42 45.78
N ALA A 187 4.59 9.43 45.77
CA ALA A 187 4.21 8.67 46.97
C ALA A 187 5.37 7.91 47.63
N MET A 188 6.50 7.72 46.94
CA MET A 188 7.72 7.09 47.43
C MET A 188 8.70 8.07 48.07
N GLN A 189 8.37 9.36 48.13
CA GLN A 189 9.29 10.39 48.65
C GLN A 189 9.86 10.02 50.02
N GLY A 190 11.19 10.06 50.15
CA GLY A 190 11.94 9.69 51.36
C GLY A 190 12.31 8.21 51.46
N GLN A 191 11.91 7.38 50.50
CA GLN A 191 12.39 6.01 50.36
C GLN A 191 13.70 5.95 49.55
N LYS A 192 14.52 4.92 49.80
CA LYS A 192 15.73 4.65 49.00
C LYS A 192 15.38 3.99 47.68
N ALA A 193 16.22 4.18 46.68
CA ALA A 193 16.12 3.46 45.42
C ALA A 193 16.19 1.94 45.64
N ARG A 194 15.28 1.19 45.02
CA ARG A 194 15.33 -0.27 45.03
C ARG A 194 16.43 -0.81 44.10
N GLU A 195 16.62 -0.15 42.96
CA GLU A 195 17.55 -0.55 41.92
C GLU A 195 18.31 0.68 41.41
N LEU A 196 19.63 0.56 41.29
CA LEU A 196 20.49 1.66 40.79
C LEU A 196 20.43 1.82 39.26
N GLY A 197 19.70 0.94 38.58
CA GLY A 197 19.67 0.83 37.13
C GLY A 197 20.87 0.08 36.54
N SER A 198 20.79 -0.13 35.24
CA SER A 198 21.69 -0.93 34.45
C SER A 198 23.04 -0.23 34.29
N PRO A 199 24.17 -0.92 34.55
CA PRO A 199 25.49 -0.32 34.54
C PRO A 199 25.85 0.48 33.28
N ASP A 200 25.40 0.01 32.12
CA ASP A 200 25.71 0.64 30.83
C ASP A 200 24.91 1.93 30.55
N TYR A 201 23.89 2.22 31.36
CA TYR A 201 22.98 3.36 31.15
C TYR A 201 22.74 4.18 32.42
N ARG A 202 23.33 3.81 33.56
CA ARG A 202 23.24 4.59 34.81
C ARG A 202 24.39 5.59 34.90
N HIS A 203 24.15 6.73 35.56
CA HIS A 203 25.22 7.68 35.87
C HIS A 203 26.31 7.03 36.76
N PRO A 204 27.62 7.20 36.49
CA PRO A 204 28.70 6.52 37.22
C PRO A 204 28.78 6.82 38.72
N LEU A 205 28.32 8.00 39.13
CA LEU A 205 28.31 8.46 40.53
C LEU A 205 26.97 8.23 41.25
N ARG A 206 26.04 7.49 40.66
CA ARG A 206 24.70 7.31 41.23
C ARG A 206 24.73 6.46 42.50
N THR A 207 23.99 6.88 43.52
CA THR A 207 23.79 6.12 44.77
C THR A 207 22.30 5.94 45.07
N GLU A 208 21.96 5.06 46.02
CA GLU A 208 20.57 4.77 46.40
C GLU A 208 19.83 5.99 46.98
N ASP A 209 20.57 6.95 47.53
CA ASP A 209 20.03 8.16 48.15
C ASP A 209 19.74 9.27 47.11
N CYS A 210 20.15 9.08 45.85
CA CYS A 210 19.93 10.06 44.78
C CYS A 210 18.54 9.96 44.13
N PHE A 211 17.71 8.96 44.43
CA PHE A 211 16.42 8.81 43.76
C PHE A 211 15.35 9.78 44.29
N ASN A 212 14.60 10.36 43.36
CA ASN A 212 13.43 11.19 43.62
C ASN A 212 12.45 11.08 42.44
N GLU A 213 11.44 11.96 42.42
CA GLU A 213 10.41 12.03 41.40
C GLU A 213 10.87 12.56 40.02
N HIS A 214 12.18 12.76 39.80
CA HIS A 214 12.76 13.24 38.53
C HIS A 214 13.59 12.14 37.85
N ILE A 215 13.40 11.96 36.55
CA ILE A 215 14.14 10.98 35.74
C ILE A 215 15.62 11.33 35.61
N ASP A 216 16.50 10.33 35.57
CA ASP A 216 17.92 10.54 35.31
C ASP A 216 18.13 11.07 33.88
N ASP A 217 18.72 12.27 33.76
CA ASP A 217 19.08 12.90 32.49
C ASP A 217 20.11 12.06 31.71
N PHE A 218 20.96 11.30 32.41
CA PHE A 218 22.07 10.55 31.83
C PHE A 218 21.64 9.48 30.82
N PRO A 219 20.78 8.49 31.15
CA PRO A 219 20.32 7.49 30.18
C PRO A 219 19.61 8.12 28.98
N LEU A 220 18.79 9.15 29.21
CA LEU A 220 18.09 9.85 28.14
C LEU A 220 19.06 10.52 27.18
N ALA A 221 20.04 11.26 27.71
CA ALA A 221 21.05 11.94 26.93
C ALA A 221 21.93 10.97 26.16
N LEU A 222 22.34 9.87 26.80
CA LEU A 222 23.16 8.82 26.22
C LEU A 222 22.45 8.12 25.06
N ILE A 223 21.20 7.69 25.25
CA ILE A 223 20.43 7.02 24.20
C ILE A 223 20.14 7.99 23.05
N GLY A 224 19.68 9.20 23.34
CA GLY A 224 19.37 10.20 22.32
C GLY A 224 20.58 10.57 21.46
N MET A 225 21.73 10.84 22.10
CA MET A 225 23.00 11.09 21.41
C MET A 225 23.43 9.89 20.56
N SER A 226 23.31 8.67 21.09
CA SER A 226 23.68 7.45 20.37
C SER A 226 22.82 7.23 19.14
N LEU A 227 21.50 7.40 19.25
CA LEU A 227 20.58 7.28 18.11
C LEU A 227 20.90 8.29 17.01
N LYS A 228 21.12 9.56 17.38
CA LYS A 228 21.49 10.61 16.42
C LYS A 228 22.85 10.34 15.76
N ALA A 229 23.83 9.86 16.52
CA ALA A 229 25.14 9.47 15.97
C ALA A 229 24.98 8.36 14.92
N ILE A 230 24.24 7.30 15.24
CA ILE A 230 23.98 6.17 14.34
C ILE A 230 23.23 6.61 13.08
N ALA A 231 22.26 7.53 13.22
CA ALA A 231 21.52 8.10 12.08
C ALA A 231 22.39 8.98 11.15
N LEU A 232 23.50 9.53 11.66
CA LEU A 232 24.46 10.30 10.87
C LEU A 232 25.55 9.43 10.26
N ASP A 233 26.05 8.45 11.02
CA ASP A 233 27.08 7.50 10.61
C ASP A 233 26.79 6.09 11.15
N THR A 234 26.21 5.26 10.28
CA THR A 234 25.80 3.89 10.60
C THR A 234 27.00 2.97 10.84
N SER A 235 28.20 3.35 10.39
CA SER A 235 29.42 2.55 10.60
C SER A 235 29.83 2.48 12.07
N LEU A 236 29.42 3.47 12.88
CA LEU A 236 29.66 3.50 14.33
C LEU A 236 29.05 2.29 15.03
N LEU A 237 27.86 1.85 14.59
CA LEU A 237 27.21 0.66 15.14
C LEU A 237 27.75 -0.63 14.53
N GLN A 238 28.05 -0.65 13.23
CA GLN A 238 28.56 -1.83 12.53
C GLN A 238 29.93 -2.27 13.05
N ASN A 239 30.76 -1.31 13.44
CA ASN A 239 32.09 -1.56 13.99
C ASN A 239 32.06 -1.81 15.51
N ASN A 240 30.89 -1.68 16.16
CA ASN A 240 30.74 -1.96 17.58
C ASN A 240 30.44 -3.46 17.78
N ALA A 241 31.35 -4.17 18.46
CA ALA A 241 31.24 -5.62 18.66
C ALA A 241 30.22 -6.05 19.73
N LYS A 242 29.53 -5.10 20.38
CA LYS A 242 28.59 -5.37 21.47
C LYS A 242 27.18 -5.58 20.91
N THR A 243 26.56 -6.72 21.23
CA THR A 243 25.23 -7.09 20.72
C THR A 243 24.10 -6.34 21.43
N ASP A 244 24.27 -6.03 22.72
CA ASP A 244 23.16 -5.67 23.61
C ASP A 244 23.15 -4.18 24.02
N SER A 245 24.04 -3.35 23.45
CA SER A 245 24.05 -1.90 23.68
C SER A 245 24.16 -1.11 22.37
N LEU A 246 23.82 0.18 22.41
CA LEU A 246 23.97 1.07 21.25
C LEU A 246 25.46 1.36 20.98
N LEU A 247 26.05 2.35 21.65
CA LEU A 247 27.44 2.79 21.40
C LEU A 247 28.38 2.65 22.61
N PHE A 248 27.86 2.61 23.84
CA PHE A 248 28.66 2.70 25.07
C PHE A 248 28.44 1.51 26.01
N SER A 249 29.29 1.41 27.03
CA SER A 249 29.20 0.49 28.17
C SER A 249 29.70 1.16 29.45
N GLU A 250 29.48 0.53 30.61
CA GLU A 250 29.90 1.04 31.93
C GLU A 250 31.38 1.46 31.96
N SER A 251 32.27 0.67 31.37
CA SER A 251 33.71 0.96 31.38
C SER A 251 34.08 2.23 30.62
N ASP A 252 33.27 2.63 29.64
CA ASP A 252 33.53 3.83 28.83
C ASP A 252 33.35 5.13 29.62
N PHE A 253 32.57 5.09 30.71
CA PHE A 253 32.29 6.26 31.54
C PHE A 253 33.27 6.44 32.70
N GLN A 254 34.13 5.44 32.99
CA GLN A 254 35.14 5.57 34.05
C GLN A 254 36.23 6.59 33.70
N ASP A 255 36.60 6.67 32.41
CA ASP A 255 37.49 7.70 31.86
C ASP A 255 36.97 8.15 30.49
N ILE A 256 35.98 9.05 30.53
CA ILE A 256 35.32 9.57 29.33
C ILE A 256 36.28 10.34 28.41
N GLY A 257 37.38 10.89 28.95
CA GLY A 257 38.37 11.64 28.18
C GLY A 257 39.21 10.76 27.27
N GLU A 258 39.48 9.53 27.70
CA GLU A 258 40.23 8.55 26.92
C GLU A 258 39.36 7.62 26.07
N CYS A 259 38.03 7.66 26.24
CA CYS A 259 37.08 6.85 25.48
C CYS A 259 37.21 7.06 23.96
N LEU A 260 37.51 5.98 23.23
CA LEU A 260 37.67 6.00 21.76
C LEU A 260 36.36 6.37 21.05
N MET A 261 35.21 5.91 21.56
CA MET A 261 33.92 6.24 20.98
C MET A 261 33.65 7.75 21.05
N MET A 262 33.95 8.39 22.18
CA MET A 262 33.86 9.86 22.31
C MET A 262 34.75 10.59 21.32
N LYS A 263 35.97 10.10 21.09
CA LYS A 263 36.89 10.66 20.08
C LYS A 263 36.31 10.55 18.66
N SER A 264 35.66 9.43 18.32
CA SER A 264 34.98 9.26 17.03
C SER A 264 33.78 10.20 16.86
N LEU A 265 32.99 10.39 17.91
CA LEU A 265 31.80 11.26 17.88
C LEU A 265 32.13 12.74 17.60
N CYS A 266 33.34 13.20 17.93
CA CYS A 266 33.78 14.56 17.61
C CYS A 266 33.69 14.90 16.11
N ALA A 267 33.78 13.90 15.22
CA ALA A 267 33.63 14.11 13.78
C ALA A 267 32.23 14.58 13.36
N LEU A 268 31.22 14.34 14.21
CA LEU A 268 29.81 14.66 13.94
C LEU A 268 29.37 16.04 14.46
N LEU A 269 30.25 16.79 15.16
CA LEU A 269 29.92 18.08 15.79
C LEU A 269 29.49 19.19 14.81
N ASN A 270 29.71 19.00 13.51
CA ASN A 270 29.19 19.93 12.50
C ASN A 270 27.65 19.87 12.35
N ASP A 271 26.99 18.78 12.78
CA ASP A 271 25.54 18.70 12.84
C ASP A 271 25.01 19.41 14.10
N ALA A 272 24.14 20.40 13.92
CA ALA A 272 23.69 21.26 15.01
C ALA A 272 22.83 20.53 16.05
N GLU A 273 22.07 19.51 15.64
CA GLU A 273 21.24 18.71 16.54
C GLU A 273 22.07 17.69 17.31
N PHE A 274 23.02 17.04 16.65
CA PHE A 274 23.99 16.17 17.29
C PHE A 274 24.81 16.93 18.33
N SER A 275 25.33 18.12 17.97
CA SER A 275 26.06 18.97 18.91
C SER A 275 25.25 19.34 20.17
N LYS A 276 23.93 19.55 20.04
CA LYS A 276 23.04 19.77 21.20
C LYS A 276 22.97 18.52 22.09
N LEU A 277 22.73 17.35 21.50
CA LEU A 277 22.62 16.09 22.24
C LEU A 277 23.97 15.69 22.88
N TYR A 278 25.07 15.97 22.20
CA TYR A 278 26.43 15.77 22.73
C TYR A 278 26.72 16.69 23.92
N ALA A 279 26.35 17.96 23.84
CA ALA A 279 26.49 18.90 24.96
C ALA A 279 25.60 18.52 26.15
N LEU A 280 24.36 18.09 25.87
CA LEU A 280 23.42 17.55 26.86
C LEU A 280 24.01 16.34 27.59
N PHE A 281 24.59 15.39 26.86
CA PHE A 281 25.27 14.24 27.46
C PHE A 281 26.45 14.64 28.35
N LEU A 282 27.30 15.58 27.91
CA LEU A 282 28.40 16.07 28.73
C LEU A 282 27.92 16.78 30.01
N LEU A 283 26.83 17.56 29.93
CA LEU A 283 26.22 18.19 31.09
C LEU A 283 25.70 17.13 32.07
N ALA A 284 24.91 16.17 31.58
CA ALA A 284 24.35 15.08 32.37
C ALA A 284 25.44 14.18 32.99
N HIS A 285 26.57 13.99 32.32
CA HIS A 285 27.73 13.26 32.87
C HIS A 285 28.49 14.09 33.93
N SER A 286 28.47 15.43 33.83
CA SER A 286 29.24 16.31 34.73
C SER A 286 28.51 16.70 36.02
N GLN A 287 27.18 16.60 36.03
CA GLN A 287 26.32 16.99 37.14
C GLN A 287 25.59 15.77 37.69
N GLN A 288 25.62 15.58 39.01
CA GLN A 288 24.96 14.46 39.68
C GLN A 288 23.45 14.70 39.93
N GLU A 289 22.89 15.84 39.52
CA GLU A 289 21.50 16.21 39.77
C GLU A 289 20.57 15.73 38.65
N LEU A 290 19.49 15.01 39.01
CA LEU A 290 18.53 14.35 38.10
C LEU A 290 17.61 15.31 37.31
N SER A 291 17.87 16.61 37.25
CA SER A 291 16.99 17.53 36.50
C SER A 291 17.66 18.86 36.12
N ALA A 292 18.99 18.89 36.08
CA ALA A 292 19.70 20.14 35.81
C ALA A 292 19.65 20.52 34.32
N VAL A 293 19.31 19.58 33.43
CA VAL A 293 19.31 19.84 32.01
C VAL A 293 17.93 20.23 31.46
N SER A 294 17.90 21.20 30.55
CA SER A 294 16.65 21.66 29.96
C SER A 294 16.08 20.62 28.98
N PHE A 295 14.85 20.15 29.21
CA PHE A 295 14.10 19.30 28.26
C PHE A 295 14.04 19.88 26.84
N ARG A 296 14.21 21.21 26.69
CA ARG A 296 14.27 21.89 25.40
C ARG A 296 15.45 21.43 24.53
N LEU A 297 16.51 20.87 25.12
CA LEU A 297 17.65 20.33 24.39
C LEU A 297 17.34 19.01 23.67
N PHE A 298 16.27 18.30 24.08
CA PHE A 298 15.74 17.16 23.33
C PHE A 298 14.81 17.56 22.17
N LEU A 299 14.43 18.84 22.02
CA LEU A 299 13.56 19.27 20.92
C LEU A 299 14.35 19.33 19.61
N LEU A 300 14.31 18.21 18.87
CA LEU A 300 14.81 18.10 17.50
C LEU A 300 13.76 18.60 16.49
N ASN A 301 14.20 18.95 15.28
CA ASN A 301 13.27 19.26 14.19
C ASN A 301 12.58 17.99 13.72
N LYS A 302 11.32 18.12 13.30
CA LYS A 302 10.58 17.01 12.69
C LYS A 302 11.30 16.60 11.41
N VAL A 303 11.56 15.30 11.27
CA VAL A 303 12.15 14.72 10.07
C VAL A 303 11.12 14.76 8.95
N GLU A 304 11.48 15.39 7.83
CA GLU A 304 10.64 15.37 6.63
C GLU A 304 10.76 14.00 5.98
N LYS A 305 9.62 13.38 5.67
CA LYS A 305 9.60 12.16 4.87
C LYS A 305 10.21 12.51 3.51
N PRO A 306 11.17 11.72 2.99
CA PRO A 306 11.65 11.91 1.63
C PRO A 306 10.44 11.96 0.70
N ILE A 307 10.34 13.04 -0.07
CA ILE A 307 9.34 13.12 -1.13
C ILE A 307 9.80 12.10 -2.16
N GLU A 308 9.10 10.97 -2.26
CA GLU A 308 9.21 10.13 -3.46
C GLU A 308 8.72 11.00 -4.61
N GLU A 309 9.66 11.45 -5.44
CA GLU A 309 9.32 12.17 -6.66
C GLU A 309 8.61 11.16 -7.56
N ILE A 310 7.28 11.24 -7.59
CA ILE A 310 6.46 10.48 -8.53
C ILE A 310 6.74 11.10 -9.90
N LEU A 311 7.67 10.50 -10.62
CA LEU A 311 7.98 10.90 -11.98
C LEU A 311 6.75 10.63 -12.87
N SER A 312 6.25 11.69 -13.49
CA SER A 312 5.17 11.58 -14.49
C SER A 312 5.64 10.80 -15.71
N THR A 313 4.74 9.99 -16.28
CA THR A 313 4.92 9.33 -17.57
C THR A 313 4.85 10.32 -18.74
N GLU A 314 4.23 11.49 -18.54
CA GLU A 314 4.27 12.57 -19.52
C GLU A 314 5.68 13.16 -19.62
N ALA A 315 6.24 13.14 -20.83
CA ALA A 315 7.51 13.78 -21.16
C ALA A 315 7.29 15.28 -21.45
N THR A 316 8.07 16.14 -20.79
CA THR A 316 8.00 17.59 -20.97
C THR A 316 8.82 18.07 -22.16
N GLU A 317 8.59 19.30 -22.63
CA GLU A 317 9.43 19.92 -23.67
C GLU A 317 10.91 20.03 -23.24
N GLU A 318 11.15 20.25 -21.94
CA GLU A 318 12.50 20.33 -21.37
C GLU A 318 13.19 18.96 -21.37
N ASP A 319 12.45 17.89 -21.04
CA ASP A 319 12.95 16.50 -21.14
C ASP A 319 13.50 16.22 -22.54
N PHE A 320 12.78 16.62 -23.59
CA PHE A 320 13.20 16.41 -24.98
C PHE A 320 14.36 17.31 -25.42
N LYS A 321 14.44 18.54 -24.90
CA LYS A 321 15.47 19.51 -25.26
C LYS A 321 16.85 19.08 -24.76
N ASP A 322 16.91 18.57 -23.54
CA ASP A 322 18.14 18.14 -22.88
C ASP A 322 18.34 16.61 -22.97
N ALA A 323 17.58 15.94 -23.84
CA ALA A 323 17.58 14.50 -23.96
C ALA A 323 18.95 13.96 -24.35
N ILE A 324 19.38 12.90 -23.66
CA ILE A 324 20.51 12.08 -24.10
C ILE A 324 19.99 10.99 -25.05
N ILE A 325 20.81 10.63 -26.03
CA ILE A 325 20.46 9.66 -27.06
C ILE A 325 21.43 8.50 -26.97
N ASP A 326 20.91 7.28 -26.90
CA ASP A 326 21.73 6.08 -26.94
C ASP A 326 22.21 5.73 -28.37
N GLU A 327 22.99 4.66 -28.48
CA GLU A 327 23.53 4.18 -29.77
C GLU A 327 22.46 3.71 -30.78
N TYR A 328 21.24 3.46 -30.33
CA TYR A 328 20.10 3.01 -31.14
C TYR A 328 19.14 4.15 -31.51
N GLY A 329 19.40 5.37 -31.02
CA GLY A 329 18.57 6.54 -31.26
C GLY A 329 17.40 6.70 -30.29
N VAL A 330 17.39 5.96 -29.17
CA VAL A 330 16.39 6.11 -28.10
C VAL A 330 16.77 7.27 -27.19
N LYS A 331 15.80 8.14 -26.94
CA LYS A 331 15.94 9.34 -26.12
C LYS A 331 15.60 9.06 -24.66
N TYR A 332 16.45 9.55 -23.77
CA TYR A 332 16.23 9.56 -22.33
C TYR A 332 16.33 10.98 -21.80
N SER A 333 15.69 11.27 -20.66
CA SER A 333 15.89 12.54 -19.93
C SER A 333 17.36 12.73 -19.58
N ARG A 334 17.74 13.98 -19.28
CA ARG A 334 19.13 14.34 -18.96
C ARG A 334 19.74 13.54 -17.81
N ASP A 335 18.93 13.23 -16.79
CA ASP A 335 19.30 12.42 -15.63
C ASP A 335 19.23 10.91 -15.89
N GLY A 336 18.68 10.49 -17.04
CA GLY A 336 18.50 9.10 -17.43
C GLY A 336 17.32 8.40 -16.77
N LYS A 337 16.51 9.09 -15.95
CA LYS A 337 15.41 8.49 -15.19
C LYS A 337 14.16 8.24 -16.04
N LYS A 338 13.94 9.00 -17.12
CA LYS A 338 12.81 8.81 -18.03
C LYS A 338 13.30 8.31 -19.39
N LEU A 339 12.70 7.25 -19.90
CA LEU A 339 12.82 6.85 -21.30
C LEU A 339 11.73 7.56 -22.09
N LEU A 340 12.13 8.54 -22.91
CA LEU A 340 11.22 9.50 -23.52
C LEU A 340 10.64 9.00 -24.85
N LYS A 341 11.51 8.56 -25.76
CA LYS A 341 11.08 8.20 -27.12
C LYS A 341 12.11 7.39 -27.89
N ALA A 342 11.69 6.29 -28.47
CA ALA A 342 12.35 5.55 -29.53
C ALA A 342 11.78 5.96 -30.90
N SER A 343 12.60 5.84 -31.94
CA SER A 343 12.15 6.04 -33.32
C SER A 343 11.17 4.93 -33.71
N SER A 344 10.06 5.27 -34.39
CA SER A 344 9.18 4.26 -35.03
C SER A 344 9.91 3.45 -36.11
N SER A 345 11.06 3.94 -36.57
CA SER A 345 11.96 3.22 -37.48
C SER A 345 13.08 2.45 -36.76
N LEU A 346 12.98 2.26 -35.44
CA LEU A 346 13.90 1.40 -34.68
C LEU A 346 13.94 0.01 -35.33
N ARG A 347 15.13 -0.39 -35.78
CA ARG A 347 15.34 -1.67 -36.50
C ARG A 347 15.76 -2.80 -35.58
N GLU A 348 16.04 -2.49 -34.32
CA GLU A 348 16.43 -3.47 -33.33
C GLU A 348 15.27 -4.41 -33.02
N LYS A 349 15.60 -5.71 -33.00
CA LYS A 349 14.63 -6.75 -32.61
C LYS A 349 14.57 -6.90 -31.10
N GLU A 350 15.65 -6.61 -30.41
CA GLU A 350 15.76 -6.74 -28.96
C GLU A 350 16.29 -5.43 -28.42
N TYR A 351 15.67 -4.92 -27.35
CA TYR A 351 16.11 -3.68 -26.71
C TYR A 351 16.18 -3.86 -25.20
N VAL A 352 17.25 -3.35 -24.58
CA VAL A 352 17.43 -3.36 -23.13
C VAL A 352 17.31 -1.93 -22.63
N VAL A 353 16.28 -1.67 -21.81
CA VAL A 353 16.11 -0.37 -21.17
C VAL A 353 17.25 -0.14 -20.19
N ARG A 354 17.83 1.07 -20.22
CA ARG A 354 19.01 1.42 -19.42
C ARG A 354 18.75 1.29 -17.92
N GLU A 355 19.69 0.68 -17.19
CA GLU A 355 19.64 0.61 -15.72
C GLU A 355 19.60 2.02 -15.09
N GLY A 356 18.72 2.22 -14.11
CA GLY A 356 18.45 3.52 -13.50
C GLY A 356 17.30 4.30 -14.17
N THR A 357 16.71 3.77 -15.24
CA THR A 357 15.43 4.27 -15.77
C THR A 357 14.32 3.96 -14.76
N GLU A 358 13.61 4.98 -14.31
CA GLU A 358 12.50 4.87 -13.36
C GLU A 358 11.13 4.87 -14.09
N VAL A 359 11.02 5.54 -15.23
CA VAL A 359 9.76 5.67 -15.98
C VAL A 359 9.97 5.42 -17.47
N ILE A 360 9.09 4.62 -18.07
CA ILE A 360 8.91 4.55 -19.52
C ILE A 360 7.77 5.50 -19.88
N CYS A 361 8.07 6.59 -20.56
CA CYS A 361 7.11 7.64 -20.84
C CYS A 361 6.04 7.23 -21.84
N ASP A 362 5.02 8.08 -21.93
CA ASP A 362 3.94 7.93 -22.89
C ASP A 362 4.50 7.89 -24.33
N ASP A 363 3.89 7.05 -25.15
CA ASP A 363 4.28 6.78 -26.54
C ASP A 363 5.74 6.31 -26.74
N ALA A 364 6.49 5.97 -25.69
CA ALA A 364 7.96 5.80 -25.76
C ALA A 364 8.43 4.90 -26.92
N PHE A 365 7.84 3.72 -27.09
CA PHE A 365 8.08 2.77 -28.18
C PHE A 365 6.90 2.64 -29.15
N ARG A 366 5.98 3.61 -29.17
CA ARG A 366 4.82 3.54 -30.07
C ARG A 366 5.25 3.36 -31.53
N TRP A 367 4.62 2.42 -32.21
CA TRP A 367 4.91 2.02 -33.60
C TRP A 367 6.34 1.48 -33.82
N CYS A 368 7.04 0.98 -32.80
CA CYS A 368 8.29 0.23 -33.00
C CYS A 368 7.99 -1.19 -33.54
N GLU A 369 7.56 -1.27 -34.81
CA GLU A 369 7.03 -2.49 -35.42
C GLU A 369 8.05 -3.64 -35.54
N SER A 370 9.34 -3.35 -35.50
CA SER A 370 10.41 -4.36 -35.59
C SER A 370 10.78 -4.99 -34.23
N LEU A 371 10.40 -4.35 -33.12
CA LEU A 371 10.77 -4.79 -31.77
C LEU A 371 10.07 -6.11 -31.43
N GLN A 372 10.86 -7.13 -31.08
CA GLN A 372 10.40 -8.49 -30.75
C GLN A 372 10.49 -8.79 -29.26
N SER A 373 11.45 -8.19 -28.55
CA SER A 373 11.58 -8.29 -27.09
C SER A 373 12.11 -6.98 -26.50
N VAL A 374 11.68 -6.69 -25.27
CA VAL A 374 12.21 -5.60 -24.46
C VAL A 374 12.52 -6.10 -23.06
N THR A 375 13.72 -5.79 -22.57
CA THR A 375 14.13 -6.06 -21.19
C THR A 375 13.96 -4.78 -20.38
N ILE A 376 13.08 -4.82 -19.38
CA ILE A 376 12.77 -3.69 -18.49
C ILE A 376 13.46 -3.94 -17.13
N PRO A 377 14.37 -3.07 -16.67
CA PRO A 377 15.10 -3.27 -15.42
C PRO A 377 14.21 -3.02 -14.19
N ASN A 378 14.58 -3.56 -13.03
CA ASN A 378 13.88 -3.40 -11.75
C ASN A 378 13.93 -1.96 -11.19
N SER A 379 14.57 -1.02 -11.89
CA SER A 379 14.50 0.40 -11.56
C SER A 379 13.19 1.03 -12.05
N VAL A 380 12.52 0.46 -13.06
CA VAL A 380 11.29 1.03 -13.64
C VAL A 380 10.10 0.81 -12.71
N THR A 381 9.42 1.89 -12.33
CA THR A 381 8.25 1.88 -11.44
C THR A 381 6.93 2.12 -12.16
N SER A 382 6.95 2.71 -13.36
CA SER A 382 5.75 3.03 -14.15
C SER A 382 5.96 2.86 -15.66
N ILE A 383 4.93 2.35 -16.34
CA ILE A 383 4.86 2.26 -17.81
C ILE A 383 3.73 3.17 -18.27
N GLY A 384 4.05 4.19 -19.07
CA GLY A 384 3.12 5.21 -19.54
C GLY A 384 2.11 4.76 -20.59
N ASP A 385 1.26 5.70 -20.96
CA ASP A 385 0.18 5.53 -21.91
C ASP A 385 0.75 5.31 -23.32
N GLU A 386 0.17 4.37 -24.05
CA GLU A 386 0.64 3.98 -25.38
C GLU A 386 2.14 3.59 -25.48
N ALA A 387 2.82 3.34 -24.36
CA ALA A 387 4.28 3.18 -24.30
C ALA A 387 4.84 2.14 -25.28
N PHE A 388 4.13 1.04 -25.54
CA PHE A 388 4.47 0.01 -26.52
C PHE A 388 3.33 -0.21 -27.53
N SER A 389 2.43 0.77 -27.68
CA SER A 389 1.29 0.71 -28.59
C SER A 389 1.75 0.44 -30.02
N TRP A 390 1.12 -0.52 -30.68
CA TRP A 390 1.42 -0.98 -32.03
C TRP A 390 2.86 -1.52 -32.25
N CYS A 391 3.52 -2.00 -31.20
CA CYS A 391 4.70 -2.87 -31.35
C CYS A 391 4.27 -4.26 -31.85
N VAL A 392 3.89 -4.35 -33.13
CA VAL A 392 3.19 -5.52 -33.70
C VAL A 392 4.00 -6.82 -33.67
N SER A 393 5.32 -6.73 -33.64
CA SER A 393 6.23 -7.89 -33.61
C SER A 393 6.64 -8.30 -32.19
N LEU A 394 6.26 -7.55 -31.16
CA LEU A 394 6.65 -7.82 -29.76
C LEU A 394 6.05 -9.14 -29.30
N GLN A 395 6.88 -10.11 -28.91
CA GLN A 395 6.47 -11.49 -28.61
C GLN A 395 6.34 -11.75 -27.12
N SER A 396 7.21 -11.13 -26.31
CA SER A 396 7.21 -11.26 -24.86
C SER A 396 7.67 -9.97 -24.19
N VAL A 397 7.11 -9.72 -23.01
CA VAL A 397 7.51 -8.65 -22.10
C VAL A 397 7.46 -9.20 -20.69
N THR A 398 8.55 -9.06 -19.94
CA THR A 398 8.58 -9.33 -18.51
C THR A 398 8.48 -8.00 -17.79
N ILE A 399 7.38 -7.78 -17.08
CA ILE A 399 7.19 -6.57 -16.26
C ILE A 399 7.87 -6.82 -14.91
N PRO A 400 8.84 -5.99 -14.49
CA PRO A 400 9.58 -6.21 -13.24
C PRO A 400 8.73 -5.90 -12.00
N ASN A 401 9.07 -6.51 -10.86
CA ASN A 401 8.36 -6.39 -9.58
C ASN A 401 8.40 -4.98 -8.95
N SER A 402 9.08 -4.03 -9.59
CA SER A 402 9.10 -2.61 -9.23
C SER A 402 7.95 -1.82 -9.85
N VAL A 403 7.34 -2.33 -10.93
CA VAL A 403 6.26 -1.61 -11.65
C VAL A 403 4.98 -1.66 -10.83
N THR A 404 4.38 -0.49 -10.61
CA THR A 404 3.16 -0.30 -9.83
C THR A 404 1.92 -0.01 -10.68
N SER A 405 2.12 0.51 -11.91
CA SER A 405 1.05 0.87 -12.84
C SER A 405 1.43 0.59 -14.30
N ILE A 406 0.42 0.21 -15.09
CA ILE A 406 0.49 0.06 -16.55
C ILE A 406 -0.53 1.02 -17.15
N GLY A 407 -0.07 1.97 -17.97
CA GLY A 407 -0.90 3.03 -18.56
C GLY A 407 -1.91 2.57 -19.60
N ASP A 408 -2.72 3.52 -20.04
CA ASP A 408 -3.77 3.34 -21.04
C ASP A 408 -3.15 2.94 -22.37
N GLN A 409 -3.70 1.90 -23.00
CA GLN A 409 -3.23 1.38 -24.28
C GLN A 409 -1.73 1.02 -24.32
N ALA A 410 -1.06 0.84 -23.17
CA ALA A 410 0.39 0.66 -23.08
C ALA A 410 0.94 -0.45 -23.99
N PHE A 411 0.20 -1.55 -24.18
CA PHE A 411 0.54 -2.65 -25.09
C PHE A 411 -0.54 -2.88 -26.16
N SER A 412 -1.37 -1.87 -26.43
CA SER A 412 -2.43 -1.95 -27.44
C SER A 412 -1.86 -2.33 -28.81
N GLY A 413 -2.47 -3.29 -29.50
CA GLY A 413 -2.06 -3.69 -30.84
C GLY A 413 -0.73 -4.45 -30.92
N CYS A 414 -0.16 -4.92 -29.81
CA CYS A 414 0.96 -5.87 -29.79
C CYS A 414 0.52 -7.26 -30.27
N LYS A 415 0.25 -7.39 -31.58
CA LYS A 415 -0.42 -8.56 -32.19
C LYS A 415 0.34 -9.88 -32.00
N SER A 416 1.66 -9.84 -31.82
CA SER A 416 2.50 -11.03 -31.65
C SER A 416 2.76 -11.40 -30.19
N LEU A 417 2.28 -10.61 -29.23
CA LEU A 417 2.55 -10.79 -27.80
C LEU A 417 1.85 -12.05 -27.31
N GLN A 418 2.60 -13.05 -26.86
CA GLN A 418 2.08 -14.38 -26.54
C GLN A 418 1.74 -14.56 -25.07
N SER A 419 2.56 -13.97 -24.20
CA SER A 419 2.40 -14.01 -22.75
C SER A 419 2.90 -12.71 -22.13
N VAL A 420 2.27 -12.33 -21.03
CA VAL A 420 2.68 -11.23 -20.16
C VAL A 420 2.57 -11.70 -18.72
N THR A 421 3.65 -11.53 -17.98
CA THR A 421 3.66 -11.77 -16.53
C THR A 421 3.45 -10.43 -15.83
N ILE A 422 2.30 -10.24 -15.19
CA ILE A 422 2.00 -9.06 -14.38
C ILE A 422 2.39 -9.37 -12.92
N PRO A 423 3.35 -8.64 -12.33
CA PRO A 423 3.81 -8.91 -10.97
C PRO A 423 2.84 -8.39 -9.90
N ASN A 424 2.92 -8.94 -8.69
CA ASN A 424 2.10 -8.55 -7.52
C ASN A 424 2.34 -7.11 -7.02
N SER A 425 3.28 -6.37 -7.62
CA SER A 425 3.47 -4.95 -7.36
C SER A 425 2.49 -4.06 -8.14
N VAL A 426 1.93 -4.56 -9.25
CA VAL A 426 1.00 -3.79 -10.08
C VAL A 426 -0.35 -3.64 -9.38
N THR A 427 -0.81 -2.41 -9.26
CA THR A 427 -2.08 -2.05 -8.61
C THR A 427 -3.15 -1.57 -9.60
N SER A 428 -2.74 -1.11 -10.79
CA SER A 428 -3.62 -0.57 -11.83
C SER A 428 -3.18 -0.99 -13.25
N ILE A 429 -4.16 -1.31 -14.09
CA ILE A 429 -4.01 -1.59 -15.53
C ILE A 429 -4.95 -0.64 -16.28
N GLY A 430 -4.44 0.18 -17.19
CA GLY A 430 -5.20 1.22 -17.88
C GLY A 430 -6.20 0.74 -18.93
N ASP A 431 -6.96 1.70 -19.47
CA ASP A 431 -7.97 1.50 -20.50
C ASP A 431 -7.33 0.94 -21.78
N GLY A 432 -7.88 -0.15 -22.32
CA GLY A 432 -7.33 -0.78 -23.52
C GLY A 432 -5.86 -1.24 -23.42
N ALA A 433 -5.27 -1.35 -22.23
CA ALA A 433 -3.84 -1.60 -22.02
C ALA A 433 -3.25 -2.76 -22.84
N PHE A 434 -4.00 -3.86 -23.01
CA PHE A 434 -3.61 -5.01 -23.83
C PHE A 434 -4.61 -5.26 -24.98
N SER A 435 -5.36 -4.24 -25.40
CA SER A 435 -6.35 -4.38 -26.46
C SER A 435 -5.70 -4.83 -27.77
N SER A 436 -6.38 -5.67 -28.55
CA SER A 436 -5.91 -6.22 -29.82
C SER A 436 -4.58 -7.00 -29.76
N CYS A 437 -4.17 -7.50 -28.60
CA CYS A 437 -3.07 -8.47 -28.43
C CYS A 437 -3.52 -9.88 -28.89
N LYS A 438 -3.67 -10.06 -30.20
CA LYS A 438 -4.30 -11.24 -30.80
C LYS A 438 -3.63 -12.58 -30.52
N SER A 439 -2.33 -12.57 -30.22
CA SER A 439 -1.57 -13.79 -29.92
C SER A 439 -1.48 -14.09 -28.42
N LEU A 440 -2.06 -13.25 -27.56
CA LEU A 440 -1.97 -13.40 -26.11
C LEU A 440 -2.79 -14.61 -25.67
N GLN A 441 -2.11 -15.68 -25.26
CA GLN A 441 -2.76 -16.96 -24.94
C GLN A 441 -3.06 -17.12 -23.46
N SER A 442 -2.22 -16.53 -22.60
CA SER A 442 -2.36 -16.61 -21.15
C SER A 442 -2.04 -15.29 -20.48
N ILE A 443 -2.78 -15.02 -19.41
CA ILE A 443 -2.51 -13.90 -18.52
C ILE A 443 -2.99 -14.25 -17.12
N THR A 444 -2.24 -13.79 -16.11
CA THR A 444 -2.64 -13.87 -14.71
C THR A 444 -2.74 -12.46 -14.16
N ILE A 445 -3.92 -12.11 -13.64
CA ILE A 445 -4.15 -10.87 -12.91
C ILE A 445 -3.84 -11.13 -11.43
N PRO A 446 -2.82 -10.49 -10.84
CA PRO A 446 -2.45 -10.72 -9.46
C PRO A 446 -3.47 -10.13 -8.46
N ASN A 447 -3.36 -10.52 -7.20
CA ASN A 447 -4.29 -10.09 -6.14
C ASN A 447 -4.19 -8.59 -5.81
N SER A 448 -3.05 -7.97 -6.11
CA SER A 448 -2.75 -6.56 -5.90
C SER A 448 -3.50 -5.62 -6.84
N VAL A 449 -3.99 -6.11 -7.99
CA VAL A 449 -4.68 -5.28 -8.98
C VAL A 449 -6.04 -4.87 -8.44
N THR A 450 -6.18 -3.57 -8.21
CA THR A 450 -7.40 -2.93 -7.69
C THR A 450 -8.21 -2.25 -8.78
N ASN A 451 -7.56 -1.85 -9.88
CA ASN A 451 -8.19 -1.19 -11.02
C ASN A 451 -7.78 -1.84 -12.35
N ILE A 452 -8.76 -2.06 -13.23
CA ILE A 452 -8.57 -2.49 -14.61
C ILE A 452 -9.48 -1.62 -15.47
N GLY A 453 -8.88 -0.92 -16.41
CA GLY A 453 -9.56 -0.02 -17.33
C GLY A 453 -10.47 -0.73 -18.32
N ASP A 454 -11.36 0.05 -18.89
CA ASP A 454 -12.36 -0.41 -19.83
C ASP A 454 -11.70 -0.91 -21.13
N GLY A 455 -12.19 -2.05 -21.64
CA GLY A 455 -11.65 -2.69 -22.83
C GLY A 455 -10.19 -3.14 -22.73
N ALA A 456 -9.61 -3.25 -21.53
CA ALA A 456 -8.19 -3.60 -21.32
C ALA A 456 -7.69 -4.82 -22.11
N PHE A 457 -8.57 -5.79 -22.42
CA PHE A 457 -8.26 -7.00 -23.18
C PHE A 457 -9.12 -7.17 -24.44
N CYS A 458 -9.82 -6.12 -24.90
CA CYS A 458 -10.76 -6.24 -26.02
C CYS A 458 -10.02 -6.65 -27.31
N GLY A 459 -10.63 -7.48 -28.14
CA GLY A 459 -9.99 -8.01 -29.34
C GLY A 459 -8.87 -9.05 -29.11
N CYS A 460 -8.66 -9.49 -27.86
CA CYS A 460 -7.81 -10.64 -27.54
C CYS A 460 -8.56 -11.97 -27.66
N ASN A 461 -7.81 -13.08 -27.67
CA ASN A 461 -8.35 -14.43 -27.70
C ASN A 461 -7.64 -15.31 -26.67
N ILE A 462 -7.78 -14.94 -25.39
CA ILE A 462 -7.02 -15.53 -24.29
C ILE A 462 -7.61 -16.90 -23.93
N CYS A 463 -6.76 -17.93 -23.97
CA CYS A 463 -7.15 -19.30 -23.63
C CYS A 463 -7.13 -19.57 -22.13
N PHE A 464 -6.13 -19.01 -21.42
CA PHE A 464 -5.91 -19.22 -20.00
C PHE A 464 -5.89 -17.88 -19.27
N PHE A 465 -7.07 -17.43 -18.84
CA PHE A 465 -7.22 -16.21 -18.05
C PHE A 465 -7.41 -16.58 -16.57
N ILE A 466 -6.45 -16.20 -15.73
CA ILE A 466 -6.51 -16.41 -14.28
C ILE A 466 -6.67 -15.06 -13.60
N CYS A 467 -7.74 -14.91 -12.81
CA CYS A 467 -8.00 -13.69 -12.04
C CYS A 467 -7.88 -13.97 -10.54
N ASN A 468 -6.79 -13.50 -9.92
CA ASN A 468 -6.58 -13.59 -8.48
C ASN A 468 -6.97 -12.31 -7.72
N SER A 469 -7.35 -11.24 -8.43
CA SER A 469 -7.83 -10.00 -7.83
C SER A 469 -9.09 -10.23 -6.99
N THR A 470 -9.19 -9.54 -5.87
CA THR A 470 -10.41 -9.49 -5.05
C THR A 470 -11.48 -8.56 -5.63
N TYR A 471 -11.13 -7.70 -6.59
CA TYR A 471 -11.99 -6.68 -7.19
C TYR A 471 -12.60 -7.08 -8.53
N PHE A 472 -12.05 -8.13 -9.16
CA PHE A 472 -12.49 -8.61 -10.47
C PHE A 472 -12.77 -10.11 -10.44
N GLN A 473 -13.48 -10.56 -11.47
CA GLN A 473 -13.64 -11.98 -11.78
C GLN A 473 -13.98 -12.12 -13.25
N ASN A 474 -13.81 -13.31 -13.82
CA ASN A 474 -14.13 -13.57 -15.22
C ASN A 474 -15.04 -14.79 -15.37
N ASP A 475 -15.69 -14.87 -16.54
CA ASP A 475 -16.18 -16.13 -17.07
C ASP A 475 -15.29 -16.57 -18.26
N ALA A 476 -15.81 -17.40 -19.17
CA ALA A 476 -15.07 -17.88 -20.32
C ALA A 476 -14.84 -16.83 -21.44
N VAL A 477 -15.54 -15.69 -21.40
CA VAL A 477 -15.58 -14.68 -22.47
C VAL A 477 -15.29 -13.28 -21.95
N CYS A 478 -15.80 -12.93 -20.76
CA CYS A 478 -15.75 -11.57 -20.22
C CYS A 478 -15.07 -11.52 -18.85
N LEU A 479 -14.40 -10.38 -18.62
CA LEU A 479 -13.95 -9.89 -17.34
C LEU A 479 -15.00 -8.93 -16.77
N PHE A 480 -15.27 -9.07 -15.48
CA PHE A 480 -16.25 -8.30 -14.72
C PHE A 480 -15.62 -7.75 -13.45
N ASN A 481 -16.29 -6.76 -12.85
CA ASN A 481 -16.10 -6.44 -11.44
C ASN A 481 -16.55 -7.59 -10.51
N LYS A 482 -16.19 -7.49 -9.22
CA LYS A 482 -16.37 -8.55 -8.21
C LYS A 482 -17.82 -8.96 -7.96
N ASP A 483 -18.77 -8.10 -8.25
CA ASP A 483 -20.20 -8.31 -8.10
C ASP A 483 -20.90 -8.71 -9.42
N LYS A 484 -20.17 -8.81 -10.53
CA LYS A 484 -20.70 -9.07 -11.89
C LYS A 484 -21.80 -8.10 -12.31
N THR A 485 -21.69 -6.84 -11.89
CA THR A 485 -22.62 -5.77 -12.26
C THR A 485 -22.13 -4.94 -13.45
N ALA A 486 -20.84 -5.01 -13.78
CA ALA A 486 -20.24 -4.35 -14.93
C ALA A 486 -19.36 -5.32 -15.74
N ILE A 487 -19.47 -5.28 -17.07
CA ILE A 487 -18.49 -5.90 -17.97
C ILE A 487 -17.40 -4.88 -18.25
N VAL A 488 -16.16 -5.22 -17.90
CA VAL A 488 -14.98 -4.36 -18.06
C VAL A 488 -14.33 -4.60 -19.42
N SER A 489 -14.17 -5.87 -19.80
CA SER A 489 -13.55 -6.23 -21.09
C SER A 489 -13.95 -7.63 -21.49
N THR A 490 -14.09 -7.88 -22.78
CA THR A 490 -13.97 -9.22 -23.34
C THR A 490 -12.51 -9.67 -23.25
N ILE A 491 -12.32 -10.94 -22.93
CA ILE A 491 -11.02 -11.60 -22.82
C ILE A 491 -10.85 -12.67 -23.91
N LYS A 492 -11.95 -13.08 -24.55
CA LYS A 492 -11.96 -14.11 -25.57
C LYS A 492 -13.01 -13.82 -26.64
N ASP A 493 -12.61 -13.92 -27.91
CA ASP A 493 -13.55 -13.81 -29.03
C ASP A 493 -14.54 -14.98 -29.01
N CYS A 494 -15.80 -14.71 -29.36
CA CYS A 494 -16.87 -15.68 -29.31
C CYS A 494 -17.88 -15.46 -30.43
N VAL A 495 -18.64 -16.50 -30.79
CA VAL A 495 -19.68 -16.38 -31.84
C VAL A 495 -20.98 -15.87 -31.25
N ASN A 496 -21.35 -16.33 -30.05
CA ASN A 496 -22.57 -15.91 -29.37
C ASN A 496 -22.27 -15.72 -27.89
N TYR A 497 -22.94 -14.75 -27.28
CA TYR A 497 -22.80 -14.51 -25.84
C TYR A 497 -24.13 -14.10 -25.19
N ILE A 498 -24.37 -14.60 -23.99
CA ILE A 498 -25.55 -14.24 -23.17
C ILE A 498 -25.02 -13.51 -21.95
N ILE A 499 -25.28 -12.21 -21.87
CA ILE A 499 -24.86 -11.40 -20.75
C ILE A 499 -25.66 -11.82 -19.50
N PRO A 500 -25.03 -12.09 -18.34
CA PRO A 500 -25.73 -12.45 -17.12
C PRO A 500 -26.70 -11.38 -16.62
N ASN A 501 -27.84 -11.79 -16.04
CA ASN A 501 -28.85 -10.88 -15.48
C ASN A 501 -28.38 -10.02 -14.30
N SER A 502 -27.18 -10.28 -13.75
CA SER A 502 -26.57 -9.42 -12.73
C SER A 502 -25.98 -8.14 -13.33
N VAL A 503 -25.67 -8.13 -14.63
CA VAL A 503 -24.99 -7.02 -15.30
C VAL A 503 -25.95 -5.84 -15.49
N THR A 504 -25.49 -4.67 -15.09
CA THR A 504 -26.21 -3.39 -15.17
C THR A 504 -25.53 -2.41 -16.14
N SER A 505 -24.23 -2.56 -16.40
CA SER A 505 -23.47 -1.75 -17.35
C SER A 505 -22.55 -2.60 -18.23
N ILE A 506 -22.42 -2.19 -19.49
CA ILE A 506 -21.41 -2.67 -20.42
C ILE A 506 -20.41 -1.52 -20.59
N GLY A 507 -19.17 -1.69 -20.13
CA GLY A 507 -18.13 -0.66 -20.15
C GLY A 507 -17.69 -0.27 -21.56
N ASP A 508 -16.90 0.79 -21.61
CA ASP A 508 -16.40 1.34 -22.87
C ASP A 508 -15.51 0.31 -23.58
N GLY A 509 -15.71 0.17 -24.88
CA GLY A 509 -14.97 -0.81 -25.70
C GLY A 509 -15.08 -2.28 -25.26
N ALA A 510 -16.00 -2.65 -24.37
CA ALA A 510 -16.01 -3.97 -23.73
C ALA A 510 -15.99 -5.16 -24.72
N PHE A 511 -16.80 -5.12 -25.78
CA PHE A 511 -16.83 -6.08 -26.88
C PHE A 511 -16.18 -5.54 -28.16
N SER A 512 -15.42 -4.44 -28.06
CA SER A 512 -14.75 -3.87 -29.22
C SER A 512 -13.82 -4.91 -29.85
N TRP A 513 -13.83 -4.98 -31.18
CA TRP A 513 -13.06 -5.93 -31.98
C TRP A 513 -13.40 -7.43 -31.76
N CYS A 514 -14.53 -7.78 -31.13
CA CYS A 514 -15.08 -9.15 -31.13
C CYS A 514 -15.61 -9.52 -32.53
N LYS A 515 -14.69 -9.81 -33.45
CA LYS A 515 -14.98 -9.97 -34.88
C LYS A 515 -15.84 -11.19 -35.19
N SER A 516 -15.81 -12.22 -34.35
CA SER A 516 -16.60 -13.43 -34.56
C SER A 516 -18.02 -13.33 -33.98
N LEU A 517 -18.32 -12.31 -33.17
CA LEU A 517 -19.60 -12.16 -32.50
C LEU A 517 -20.72 -11.93 -33.51
N GLN A 518 -21.63 -12.90 -33.61
CA GLN A 518 -22.79 -12.87 -34.49
C GLN A 518 -24.07 -12.47 -33.76
N SER A 519 -24.19 -12.85 -32.48
CA SER A 519 -25.32 -12.48 -31.63
C SER A 519 -24.90 -12.26 -30.17
N VAL A 520 -25.55 -11.30 -29.52
CA VAL A 520 -25.43 -11.05 -28.09
C VAL A 520 -26.80 -10.85 -27.49
N THR A 521 -27.09 -11.52 -26.38
CA THR A 521 -28.32 -11.31 -25.61
C THR A 521 -28.02 -10.37 -24.45
N ILE A 522 -28.63 -9.19 -24.47
CA ILE A 522 -28.50 -8.15 -23.43
C ILE A 522 -29.74 -8.21 -22.51
N PRO A 523 -29.59 -8.51 -21.21
CA PRO A 523 -30.72 -8.62 -20.30
C PRO A 523 -31.29 -7.25 -19.91
N ASN A 524 -32.56 -7.24 -19.45
CA ASN A 524 -33.25 -6.02 -18.98
C ASN A 524 -32.66 -5.41 -17.70
N SER A 525 -31.65 -6.03 -17.10
CA SER A 525 -30.89 -5.43 -16.00
C SER A 525 -29.92 -4.36 -16.50
N VAL A 526 -29.51 -4.38 -17.78
CA VAL A 526 -28.55 -3.43 -18.36
C VAL A 526 -29.20 -2.07 -18.58
N THR A 527 -28.66 -1.02 -17.96
CA THR A 527 -29.15 0.35 -18.04
C THR A 527 -28.30 1.26 -18.93
N SER A 528 -27.05 0.88 -19.20
CA SER A 528 -26.10 1.64 -20.02
C SER A 528 -25.26 0.74 -20.92
N ILE A 529 -24.99 1.25 -22.14
CA ILE A 529 -24.04 0.69 -23.10
C ILE A 529 -23.00 1.78 -23.35
N GLY A 530 -21.75 1.51 -22.96
CA GLY A 530 -20.63 2.43 -23.05
C GLY A 530 -20.20 2.78 -24.48
N ASP A 531 -19.27 3.71 -24.56
CA ASP A 531 -18.72 4.21 -25.81
C ASP A 531 -17.90 3.10 -26.49
N GLY A 532 -18.10 2.91 -27.79
CA GLY A 532 -17.42 1.88 -28.55
C GLY A 532 -17.70 0.43 -28.10
N ALA A 533 -18.68 0.19 -27.22
CA ALA A 533 -18.87 -1.10 -26.54
C ALA A 533 -18.90 -2.32 -27.48
N PHE A 534 -19.50 -2.20 -28.67
CA PHE A 534 -19.54 -3.24 -29.71
C PHE A 534 -18.87 -2.78 -31.01
N SER A 535 -17.97 -1.79 -30.94
CA SER A 535 -17.26 -1.28 -32.11
C SER A 535 -16.49 -2.39 -32.81
N SER A 536 -16.54 -2.40 -34.14
CA SER A 536 -15.88 -3.39 -35.00
C SER A 536 -16.27 -4.86 -34.72
N CYS A 537 -17.46 -5.11 -34.16
CA CYS A 537 -18.11 -6.43 -34.14
C CYS A 537 -18.63 -6.79 -35.54
N LYS A 538 -17.70 -7.04 -36.48
CA LYS A 538 -17.99 -7.11 -37.92
C LYS A 538 -18.99 -8.19 -38.31
N SER A 539 -19.13 -9.25 -37.52
CA SER A 539 -20.07 -10.36 -37.78
C SER A 539 -21.43 -10.19 -37.11
N LEU A 540 -21.65 -9.15 -36.30
CA LEU A 540 -22.88 -8.99 -35.52
C LEU A 540 -24.05 -8.72 -36.46
N GLN A 541 -25.05 -9.60 -36.48
CA GLN A 541 -26.11 -9.58 -37.50
C GLN A 541 -27.36 -8.82 -37.05
N SER A 542 -27.69 -8.92 -35.76
CA SER A 542 -28.84 -8.26 -35.16
C SER A 542 -28.56 -7.96 -33.69
N ILE A 543 -29.18 -6.90 -33.18
CA ILE A 543 -29.13 -6.58 -31.75
C ILE A 543 -30.47 -6.04 -31.26
N THR A 544 -30.88 -6.55 -30.10
CA THR A 544 -32.05 -6.06 -29.37
C THR A 544 -31.56 -5.31 -28.15
N ILE A 545 -31.76 -3.99 -28.13
CA ILE A 545 -31.41 -3.15 -26.98
C ILE A 545 -32.59 -3.23 -25.99
N PRO A 546 -32.37 -3.58 -24.71
CA PRO A 546 -33.45 -3.77 -23.76
C PRO A 546 -34.06 -2.44 -23.31
N ASN A 547 -35.35 -2.45 -22.92
CA ASN A 547 -36.13 -1.28 -22.50
C ASN A 547 -35.60 -0.57 -21.24
N SER A 548 -34.60 -1.13 -20.59
CA SER A 548 -33.89 -0.53 -19.45
C SER A 548 -32.78 0.44 -19.88
N VAL A 549 -32.30 0.36 -21.13
CA VAL A 549 -31.23 1.21 -21.63
C VAL A 549 -31.78 2.60 -21.96
N THR A 550 -31.17 3.63 -21.37
CA THR A 550 -31.58 5.03 -21.58
C THR A 550 -30.69 5.79 -22.56
N LYS A 551 -29.46 5.32 -22.75
CA LYS A 551 -28.44 5.95 -23.62
C LYS A 551 -27.66 4.88 -24.37
N ILE A 552 -27.39 5.15 -25.65
CA ILE A 552 -26.44 4.41 -26.49
C ILE A 552 -25.21 5.31 -26.62
N GLY A 553 -24.06 4.84 -26.13
CA GLY A 553 -22.79 5.57 -26.16
C GLY A 553 -22.31 5.94 -27.57
N ASP A 554 -21.34 6.84 -27.61
CA ASP A 554 -20.67 7.24 -28.84
C ASP A 554 -19.94 6.03 -29.44
N TYR A 555 -20.02 5.83 -30.75
CA TYR A 555 -19.40 4.73 -31.47
C TYR A 555 -19.83 3.31 -31.02
N ALA A 556 -20.88 3.17 -30.22
CA ALA A 556 -21.26 1.90 -29.57
C ALA A 556 -21.36 0.70 -30.52
N PHE A 557 -21.86 0.88 -31.75
CA PHE A 557 -21.96 -0.14 -32.81
C PHE A 557 -21.21 0.27 -34.09
N LEU A 558 -20.21 1.15 -33.97
CA LEU A 558 -19.36 1.56 -35.10
C LEU A 558 -18.82 0.33 -35.84
N SER A 559 -18.87 0.34 -37.17
CA SER A 559 -18.32 -0.74 -38.02
C SER A 559 -18.86 -2.14 -37.71
N CYS A 560 -20.10 -2.27 -37.23
CA CYS A 560 -20.84 -3.54 -37.23
C CYS A 560 -21.31 -3.87 -38.66
N GLU A 561 -20.37 -4.23 -39.53
CA GLU A 561 -20.59 -4.30 -40.99
C GLU A 561 -21.70 -5.28 -41.41
N SER A 562 -21.97 -6.33 -40.62
CA SER A 562 -23.02 -7.33 -40.87
C SER A 562 -24.37 -7.00 -40.22
N LEU A 563 -24.48 -5.89 -39.46
CA LEU A 563 -25.69 -5.57 -38.71
C LEU A 563 -26.82 -5.19 -39.67
N GLN A 564 -27.85 -6.05 -39.77
CA GLN A 564 -28.96 -5.87 -40.71
C GLN A 564 -30.12 -5.09 -40.10
N SER A 565 -30.36 -5.26 -38.80
CA SER A 565 -31.43 -4.61 -38.06
C SER A 565 -31.02 -4.30 -36.63
N VAL A 566 -31.56 -3.20 -36.10
CA VAL A 566 -31.45 -2.81 -34.70
C VAL A 566 -32.83 -2.44 -34.17
N THR A 567 -33.17 -2.96 -33.00
CA THR A 567 -34.37 -2.54 -32.27
C THR A 567 -33.96 -1.57 -31.16
N ILE A 568 -34.30 -0.28 -31.33
CA ILE A 568 -34.06 0.78 -30.34
C ILE A 568 -35.33 0.97 -29.50
N PRO A 569 -35.29 0.77 -28.17
CA PRO A 569 -36.47 0.84 -27.31
C PRO A 569 -36.89 2.28 -26.98
N ASN A 570 -38.16 2.45 -26.59
CA ASN A 570 -38.74 3.75 -26.18
C ASN A 570 -38.15 4.33 -24.88
N SER A 571 -37.18 3.66 -24.26
CA SER A 571 -36.42 4.17 -23.12
C SER A 571 -35.22 5.03 -23.54
N VAL A 572 -34.74 4.87 -24.78
CA VAL A 572 -33.55 5.60 -25.27
C VAL A 572 -33.92 7.05 -25.57
N THR A 573 -33.20 7.99 -24.94
CA THR A 573 -33.44 9.44 -25.12
C THR A 573 -32.49 10.10 -26.13
N SER A 574 -31.34 9.47 -26.40
CA SER A 574 -30.32 9.98 -27.31
C SER A 574 -29.51 8.85 -27.94
N ILE A 575 -29.09 9.08 -29.20
CA ILE A 575 -28.15 8.23 -29.93
C ILE A 575 -26.83 8.99 -30.05
N GLY A 576 -25.73 8.38 -29.60
CA GLY A 576 -24.39 8.97 -29.58
C GLY A 576 -23.80 9.29 -30.96
N GLU A 577 -22.70 10.03 -30.95
CA GLU A 577 -21.86 10.29 -32.12
C GLU A 577 -21.37 8.97 -32.73
N GLY A 578 -21.49 8.78 -34.04
CA GLY A 578 -20.99 7.59 -34.74
C GLY A 578 -21.59 6.25 -34.31
N ALA A 579 -22.66 6.24 -33.51
CA ALA A 579 -23.15 5.05 -32.81
C ALA A 579 -23.41 3.84 -33.73
N PHE A 580 -23.90 4.04 -34.96
CA PHE A 580 -24.11 3.02 -35.98
C PHE A 580 -23.35 3.34 -37.28
N SER A 581 -22.32 4.18 -37.22
CA SER A 581 -21.51 4.52 -38.39
C SER A 581 -20.87 3.26 -38.99
N TRP A 582 -20.73 3.19 -40.31
CA TRP A 582 -20.20 2.04 -41.05
C TRP A 582 -20.96 0.71 -40.83
N CYS A 583 -22.23 0.74 -40.40
CA CYS A 583 -23.11 -0.43 -40.41
C CYS A 583 -23.60 -0.71 -41.84
N LYS A 584 -22.70 -1.21 -42.69
CA LYS A 584 -22.89 -1.33 -44.15
C LYS A 584 -24.10 -2.18 -44.56
N SER A 585 -24.53 -3.11 -43.73
CA SER A 585 -25.67 -4.00 -44.00
C SER A 585 -27.00 -3.54 -43.39
N LEU A 586 -27.03 -2.42 -42.66
CA LEU A 586 -28.21 -1.97 -41.93
C LEU A 586 -29.27 -1.49 -42.92
N GLN A 587 -30.45 -2.12 -42.92
CA GLN A 587 -31.48 -1.89 -43.96
C GLN A 587 -32.54 -0.88 -43.55
N SER A 588 -32.95 -0.90 -42.29
CA SER A 588 -34.00 -0.02 -41.77
C SER A 588 -33.76 0.31 -40.31
N VAL A 589 -34.12 1.53 -39.91
CA VAL A 589 -34.04 1.97 -38.51
C VAL A 589 -35.34 2.66 -38.10
N ILE A 590 -35.88 2.28 -36.95
CA ILE A 590 -37.01 2.96 -36.32
C ILE A 590 -36.48 3.72 -35.11
N ILE A 591 -36.50 5.06 -35.18
CA ILE A 591 -36.14 5.92 -34.06
C ILE A 591 -37.37 6.07 -33.15
N PRO A 592 -37.29 5.74 -31.85
CA PRO A 592 -38.44 5.81 -30.96
C PRO A 592 -38.78 7.25 -30.56
N ASN A 593 -40.05 7.49 -30.19
CA ASN A 593 -40.60 8.81 -29.82
C ASN A 593 -39.94 9.43 -28.57
N SER A 594 -39.13 8.67 -27.85
CA SER A 594 -38.34 9.14 -26.70
C SER A 594 -37.06 9.87 -27.12
N VAL A 595 -36.55 9.63 -28.34
CA VAL A 595 -35.29 10.21 -28.79
C VAL A 595 -35.47 11.69 -29.10
N THR A 596 -34.62 12.52 -28.50
CA THR A 596 -34.58 13.98 -28.75
C THR A 596 -33.35 14.43 -29.54
N LYS A 597 -32.27 13.63 -29.55
CA LYS A 597 -31.00 13.96 -30.21
C LYS A 597 -30.42 12.74 -30.94
N ILE A 598 -29.99 12.95 -32.19
CA ILE A 598 -29.16 12.03 -32.97
C ILE A 598 -27.78 12.69 -33.11
N GLY A 599 -26.70 12.01 -32.72
CA GLY A 599 -25.33 12.53 -32.74
C GLY A 599 -24.74 12.74 -34.14
N ASP A 600 -23.57 13.37 -34.19
CA ASP A 600 -22.79 13.54 -35.43
C ASP A 600 -22.41 12.14 -35.96
N TYR A 601 -22.40 11.94 -37.28
CA TYR A 601 -22.06 10.66 -37.92
C TYR A 601 -22.86 9.41 -37.47
N ALA A 602 -23.97 9.56 -36.73
CA ALA A 602 -24.65 8.44 -36.06
C ALA A 602 -24.98 7.23 -36.96
N PHE A 603 -25.31 7.46 -38.23
CA PHE A 603 -25.55 6.45 -39.27
C PHE A 603 -24.71 6.72 -40.53
N ASP A 604 -23.58 7.43 -40.40
CA ASP A 604 -22.68 7.70 -41.52
C ASP A 604 -22.25 6.39 -42.22
N SER A 605 -22.15 6.42 -43.55
CA SER A 605 -21.70 5.29 -44.35
C SER A 605 -22.53 3.99 -44.20
N CYS A 606 -23.81 4.11 -43.80
CA CYS A 606 -24.78 3.01 -43.83
C CYS A 606 -25.31 2.78 -45.25
N TYR A 607 -24.47 2.22 -46.14
CA TYR A 607 -24.77 2.13 -47.56
C TYR A 607 -26.05 1.35 -47.91
N SER A 608 -26.47 0.39 -47.09
CA SER A 608 -27.69 -0.40 -47.32
C SER A 608 -28.94 0.19 -46.69
N LEU A 609 -28.86 1.34 -46.02
CA LEU A 609 -30.00 1.93 -45.30
C LEU A 609 -31.04 2.46 -46.29
N GLN A 610 -32.19 1.77 -46.34
CA GLN A 610 -33.29 2.07 -47.24
C GLN A 610 -34.37 2.91 -46.59
N SER A 611 -34.65 2.71 -45.30
CA SER A 611 -35.70 3.47 -44.60
C SER A 611 -35.27 3.88 -43.20
N VAL A 612 -35.64 5.10 -42.81
CA VAL A 612 -35.51 5.57 -41.43
C VAL A 612 -36.80 6.27 -40.99
N THR A 613 -37.38 5.80 -39.90
CA THR A 613 -38.53 6.47 -39.26
C THR A 613 -38.01 7.42 -38.19
N ILE A 614 -38.21 8.73 -38.39
CA ILE A 614 -37.77 9.77 -37.45
C ILE A 614 -39.00 10.49 -36.85
N PRO A 615 -39.23 10.38 -35.53
CA PRO A 615 -40.39 10.96 -34.87
C PRO A 615 -40.28 12.48 -34.70
N ASN A 616 -41.38 13.13 -34.31
CA ASN A 616 -41.42 14.59 -34.04
C ASN A 616 -40.67 15.00 -32.77
N SER A 617 -40.32 14.03 -31.92
CA SER A 617 -39.56 14.29 -30.69
C SER A 617 -38.11 14.68 -30.96
N VAL A 618 -37.56 14.33 -32.13
CA VAL A 618 -36.16 14.63 -32.49
C VAL A 618 -36.01 16.13 -32.74
N LYS A 619 -35.22 16.78 -31.88
CA LYS A 619 -34.97 18.23 -31.90
C LYS A 619 -33.70 18.61 -32.64
N SER A 620 -32.73 17.70 -32.70
CA SER A 620 -31.43 17.95 -33.32
C SER A 620 -30.88 16.68 -33.95
N ILE A 621 -30.39 16.80 -35.18
CA ILE A 621 -29.65 15.79 -35.91
C ILE A 621 -28.24 16.34 -36.13
N GLY A 622 -27.24 15.58 -35.70
CA GLY A 622 -25.82 15.95 -35.79
C GLY A 622 -25.31 16.05 -37.22
N ASN A 623 -24.12 16.65 -37.38
CA ASN A 623 -23.47 16.77 -38.67
C ASN A 623 -23.20 15.39 -39.27
N CYS A 624 -23.48 15.24 -40.57
CA CYS A 624 -23.20 14.01 -41.31
C CYS A 624 -23.84 12.75 -40.71
N ALA A 625 -24.88 12.87 -39.86
CA ALA A 625 -25.54 11.75 -39.21
C ALA A 625 -26.06 10.69 -40.18
N PHE A 626 -26.43 11.07 -41.40
CA PHE A 626 -26.86 10.16 -42.47
C PHE A 626 -26.01 10.34 -43.75
N LEU A 627 -24.78 10.82 -43.61
CA LEU A 627 -23.88 11.00 -44.75
C LEU A 627 -23.60 9.64 -45.41
N LEU A 628 -23.58 9.61 -46.73
CA LEU A 628 -23.38 8.41 -47.56
C LEU A 628 -24.46 7.31 -47.35
N CYS A 629 -25.64 7.68 -46.82
CA CYS A 629 -26.84 6.82 -46.83
C CYS A 629 -27.53 6.90 -48.20
N THR A 630 -26.85 6.40 -49.23
CA THR A 630 -27.22 6.65 -50.63
C THR A 630 -28.52 5.99 -51.08
N HIS A 631 -29.03 4.99 -50.36
CA HIS A 631 -30.22 4.20 -50.72
C HIS A 631 -31.51 4.58 -49.97
N LEU A 632 -31.52 5.66 -49.19
CA LEU A 632 -32.72 6.11 -48.48
C LEU A 632 -33.90 6.35 -49.43
N ASP A 633 -35.08 5.88 -49.03
CA ASP A 633 -36.35 6.08 -49.74
C ASP A 633 -36.82 7.54 -49.68
N GLU A 634 -37.74 7.89 -50.58
CA GLU A 634 -38.29 9.25 -50.64
C GLU A 634 -38.99 9.69 -49.33
N PRO A 635 -39.80 8.87 -48.65
CA PRO A 635 -40.37 9.24 -47.34
C PRO A 635 -39.32 9.63 -46.30
N SER A 636 -38.23 8.87 -46.20
CA SER A 636 -37.13 9.15 -45.26
C SER A 636 -36.40 10.44 -45.62
N ARG A 637 -36.11 10.66 -46.91
CA ARG A 637 -35.47 11.90 -47.40
C ARG A 637 -36.34 13.11 -47.17
N LEU A 638 -37.66 13.00 -47.41
CA LEU A 638 -38.60 14.09 -47.16
C LEU A 638 -38.64 14.44 -45.67
N ARG A 639 -38.69 13.42 -44.81
CA ARG A 639 -38.69 13.61 -43.36
C ARG A 639 -37.41 14.29 -42.86
N LEU A 640 -36.26 13.91 -43.37
CA LEU A 640 -34.99 14.57 -43.05
C LEU A 640 -34.97 16.04 -43.51
N LYS A 641 -35.52 16.34 -44.70
CA LYS A 641 -35.67 17.72 -45.19
C LYS A 641 -36.60 18.57 -44.32
N GLU A 642 -37.71 18.02 -43.84
CA GLU A 642 -38.61 18.70 -42.89
C GLU A 642 -37.89 19.11 -41.60
N LEU A 643 -36.90 18.33 -41.19
CA LEU A 643 -36.06 18.58 -40.02
C LEU A 643 -34.83 19.45 -40.36
N ASN A 644 -34.82 20.11 -41.53
CA ASN A 644 -33.72 20.93 -42.06
C ASN A 644 -32.38 20.20 -42.23
N TYR A 645 -32.40 18.86 -42.37
CA TYR A 645 -31.20 18.07 -42.62
C TYR A 645 -30.95 17.90 -44.12
N THR A 646 -29.79 18.35 -44.61
CA THR A 646 -29.48 18.42 -46.06
C THR A 646 -28.29 17.58 -46.51
N ARG A 647 -27.49 17.01 -45.59
CA ARG A 647 -26.25 16.27 -45.89
C ARG A 647 -26.49 14.75 -45.88
N ILE A 648 -27.06 14.21 -46.97
CA ILE A 648 -27.32 12.77 -47.15
C ILE A 648 -26.25 12.17 -48.06
#